data_AF-A0A450XYU4-F1
#
_entry.id   AF-A0A450XYU4-F1
#
_cell.length_a   1.000
_cell.length_b   1.000
_cell.length_c   1.000
_cell.angle_alpha   90.00
_cell.angle_beta   90.00
_cell.angle_gamma   90.00
#
_symmetry.space_group_name_H-M   'P 1'
#
loop_
_entity.id
_entity.type
_entity.pdbx_description
1 polymer ?
#
loop_
_entity_poly.entity_id
_entity_poly.type
_entity_poly.pdbx_seq_one_letter_code
_entity_poly.pdbx_strand_id
1 'polypeptide(L)'
;MVWHPSDKDSVDPILDAVLKHLSRDVDRPFSRNLNIPLFFYSSDSPNTPPGDTPQGLAARDILFVFTSVNTRGRKKWNDYVKDLSCEGSFRCVPVALDREGFGHGEEGGLDGLNFLRAYEWPEGSRSQQAILAMAHEIYRHGFVEIKEGDKGKDSSIKIFLSHAKSGDTGLRHAKAIKGFIDNTNMSRFFDATEISTGFRFDEEIIRHIKESTVLAIGSDAYSSRYWCQREILCAKEYHRPMIAVNCLEEYEDRIFPAGANVPCVHVAPEPPLGEPNILRILIAAIRETIRHHHALKSLEYYRSQGWIDRDCTFVSRPPEIRQLPAPSEERITKICYPEPPIYSEEADWHDRLGIEAFTPLWREGEKSSLNGRRVGISISDVPSDGFSRYHLHGNQSIRLAQDLGRHLLARSATLIYGGDLRKDGFTDFILQEAIALKNRLNTDNLHVENHLAWPLYCSDAEIVAWRARYRTVMKTVPHDIPNDVISEVDKDKFLPPSTPENKYIRSRCLTEMRTESIGSSHARICAGGKLSGYNGKMPGVLEEILMALDRKKPIYLLGGFGGVVGEVCKVLRGEPYPEPLTRTWQITHNEGYSVLQEIARGYDRHADYEVIESTLKGIELRELARDAGLEEEEYSRLMQTPFLDECVHIVVRGLKEINHCHESA
;
A
#
# COMPACT_ATOMS: atom_id res chain seq x y z
N MET A 1 3.25 9.95 10.63
CA MET A 1 2.25 10.75 11.37
C MET A 1 2.42 10.49 12.85
N VAL A 2 2.51 11.52 13.68
CA VAL A 2 2.73 11.43 15.14
C VAL A 2 1.54 12.05 15.87
N TRP A 3 0.98 11.37 16.87
CA TRP A 3 -0.06 11.92 17.74
C TRP A 3 -0.07 11.27 19.12
N HIS A 4 -0.62 11.98 20.10
CA HIS A 4 -0.83 11.45 21.45
C HIS A 4 -2.11 10.58 21.50
N PRO A 5 -2.12 9.42 22.18
CA PRO A 5 -3.25 8.49 22.13
C PRO A 5 -4.56 9.01 22.73
N SER A 6 -4.51 9.94 23.69
CA SER A 6 -5.72 10.62 24.19
C SER A 6 -6.37 11.58 23.18
N ASP A 7 -5.73 11.85 22.04
CA ASP A 7 -6.32 12.66 20.96
C ASP A 7 -7.02 11.81 19.88
N LYS A 8 -7.13 10.49 20.11
CA LYS A 8 -7.67 9.50 19.17
C LYS A 8 -8.98 9.95 18.51
N ASP A 9 -9.95 10.41 19.27
CA ASP A 9 -11.27 10.82 18.75
C ASP A 9 -11.19 12.00 17.77
N SER A 10 -10.16 12.86 17.90
CA SER A 10 -9.91 13.96 16.97
C SER A 10 -9.05 13.58 15.77
N VAL A 11 -8.19 12.55 15.92
CA VAL A 11 -7.20 12.16 14.92
C VAL A 11 -7.70 11.04 14.02
N ASP A 12 -8.40 10.03 14.56
CA ASP A 12 -8.88 8.87 13.79
C ASP A 12 -9.70 9.26 12.55
N PRO A 13 -10.68 10.19 12.62
CA PRO A 13 -11.43 10.61 11.42
C PRO A 13 -10.57 11.27 10.33
N ILE A 14 -9.41 11.83 10.71
CA ILE A 14 -8.41 12.38 9.79
C ILE A 14 -7.57 11.24 9.21
N LEU A 15 -7.11 10.30 10.04
CA LEU A 15 -6.33 9.14 9.59
C LEU A 15 -7.12 8.28 8.60
N ASP A 16 -8.40 8.03 8.87
CA ASP A 16 -9.29 7.28 7.97
C ASP A 16 -9.44 7.99 6.62
N ALA A 17 -9.59 9.31 6.62
CA ALA A 17 -9.67 10.10 5.39
C ALA A 17 -8.36 10.04 4.60
N VAL A 18 -7.21 10.17 5.28
CA VAL A 18 -5.89 10.05 4.67
C VAL A 18 -5.68 8.65 4.09
N LEU A 19 -5.93 7.58 4.87
CA LEU A 19 -5.81 6.21 4.41
C LEU A 19 -6.66 5.98 3.16
N LYS A 20 -7.93 6.39 3.18
CA LYS A 20 -8.84 6.26 2.04
C LYS A 20 -8.35 6.94 0.76
N HIS A 21 -7.69 8.10 0.88
CA HIS A 21 -7.30 8.91 -0.28
C HIS A 21 -5.86 8.71 -0.76
N LEU A 22 -4.94 8.42 0.16
CA LEU A 22 -3.50 8.35 -0.11
C LEU A 22 -2.94 6.94 -0.25
N SER A 23 -3.72 5.94 0.14
CA SER A 23 -3.30 4.55 0.09
C SER A 23 -4.23 3.68 -0.76
N ARG A 24 -3.72 2.53 -1.22
CA ARG A 24 -4.49 1.65 -2.10
C ARG A 24 -5.72 1.09 -1.39
N ASP A 25 -6.84 1.09 -2.10
CA ASP A 25 -8.10 0.53 -1.62
C ASP A 25 -8.03 -1.00 -1.73
N VAL A 26 -8.11 -1.70 -0.58
CA VAL A 26 -8.03 -3.16 -0.50
C VAL A 26 -9.26 -3.83 -1.13
N ASP A 27 -10.41 -3.13 -1.16
CA ASP A 27 -11.64 -3.63 -1.78
C ASP A 27 -11.69 -3.32 -3.28
N ARG A 28 -10.83 -2.42 -3.75
CA ARG A 28 -10.70 -2.03 -5.16
C ARG A 28 -9.24 -2.12 -5.59
N PRO A 29 -8.70 -3.34 -5.70
CA PRO A 29 -7.27 -3.55 -5.94
C PRO A 29 -6.79 -2.95 -7.26
N PHE A 30 -7.67 -2.79 -8.25
CA PHE A 30 -7.32 -2.15 -9.53
C PHE A 30 -7.66 -0.66 -9.61
N SER A 31 -8.06 -0.05 -8.49
CA SER A 31 -8.20 1.39 -8.41
C SER A 31 -6.85 2.06 -8.58
N ARG A 32 -6.83 3.20 -9.29
CA ARG A 32 -5.62 4.02 -9.48
C ARG A 32 -5.44 5.00 -8.31
N ASN A 33 -5.67 4.51 -7.09
CA ASN A 33 -5.46 5.32 -5.89
C ASN A 33 -3.96 5.61 -5.71
N LEU A 34 -3.68 6.61 -4.87
CA LEU A 34 -2.32 6.86 -4.43
C LEU A 34 -1.85 5.62 -3.64
N ASN A 35 -0.65 5.14 -3.90
CA ASN A 35 -0.02 4.07 -3.12
C ASN A 35 1.15 4.66 -2.32
N ILE A 36 0.90 5.77 -1.63
CA ILE A 36 1.93 6.45 -0.85
C ILE A 36 2.11 5.66 0.47
N PRO A 37 3.34 5.26 0.82
CA PRO A 37 3.62 4.63 2.11
C PRO A 37 3.27 5.55 3.28
N LEU A 38 2.53 5.02 4.26
CA LEU A 38 2.10 5.76 5.44
C LEU A 38 2.61 5.05 6.69
N PHE A 39 3.26 5.81 7.57
CA PHE A 39 3.79 5.37 8.85
C PHE A 39 3.16 6.15 10.00
N PHE A 40 2.88 5.46 11.10
CA PHE A 40 2.13 5.96 12.24
C PHE A 40 2.96 5.82 13.52
N TYR A 41 2.94 6.84 14.37
CA TYR A 41 3.75 6.91 15.58
C TYR A 41 2.84 7.37 16.73
N SER A 42 2.45 6.42 17.57
CA SER A 42 1.68 6.68 18.79
C SER A 42 2.00 5.61 19.84
N SER A 43 1.13 5.44 20.84
CA SER A 43 1.37 4.51 21.94
C SER A 43 0.06 4.05 22.54
N ASP A 44 0.03 2.83 23.10
CA ASP A 44 -1.11 2.38 23.92
C ASP A 44 -1.15 3.04 25.31
N SER A 45 -0.09 3.78 25.69
CA SER A 45 0.03 4.46 26.98
C SER A 45 0.08 5.99 26.82
N PRO A 46 -0.87 6.74 27.41
CA PRO A 46 -0.83 8.20 27.43
C PRO A 46 0.43 8.80 28.08
N ASN A 47 1.14 8.03 28.91
CA ASN A 47 2.32 8.52 29.63
C ASN A 47 3.65 8.17 28.95
N THR A 48 3.63 7.41 27.86
CA THR A 48 4.86 6.92 27.22
C THR A 48 4.74 7.15 25.72
N PRO A 49 5.56 8.02 25.11
CA PRO A 49 5.63 8.15 23.65
C PRO A 49 6.15 6.84 23.00
N PRO A 50 6.14 6.74 21.66
CA PRO A 50 6.85 5.66 20.95
C PRO A 50 8.28 5.45 21.44
N GLY A 51 8.79 4.22 21.33
CA GLY A 51 10.13 3.87 21.81
C GLY A 51 11.27 4.44 20.96
N ASP A 52 10.95 4.88 19.75
CA ASP A 52 11.83 5.42 18.73
C ASP A 52 11.21 6.68 18.09
N THR A 53 12.00 7.38 17.29
CA THR A 53 11.56 8.56 16.53
C THR A 53 11.49 8.24 15.04
N PRO A 54 10.57 8.89 14.29
CA PRO A 54 10.51 8.77 12.84
C PRO A 54 11.88 8.95 12.18
N GLN A 55 12.26 8.00 11.32
CA GLN A 55 13.52 8.03 10.57
C GLN A 55 13.26 8.32 9.09
N GLY A 56 14.27 8.86 8.40
CA GLY A 56 14.21 9.04 6.95
C GLY A 56 14.26 7.69 6.24
N LEU A 57 13.22 7.37 5.47
CA LEU A 57 13.09 6.11 4.73
C LEU A 57 13.05 6.32 3.21
N ALA A 58 12.86 7.56 2.77
CA ALA A 58 12.69 7.91 1.36
C ALA A 58 13.55 9.12 0.98
N ALA A 59 13.58 9.42 -0.32
CA ALA A 59 14.23 10.64 -0.81
C ALA A 59 13.57 11.93 -0.26
N ARG A 60 12.28 11.85 0.06
CA ARG A 60 11.49 12.91 0.69
C ARG A 60 10.55 12.27 1.70
N ASP A 61 10.67 12.68 2.96
CA ASP A 61 9.82 12.25 4.06
C ASP A 61 9.05 13.45 4.61
N ILE A 62 7.75 13.26 4.86
CA ILE A 62 6.87 14.33 5.35
C ILE A 62 6.25 13.87 6.67
N LEU A 63 6.61 14.55 7.75
CA LEU A 63 6.15 14.24 9.09
C LEU A 63 5.02 15.16 9.51
N PHE A 64 3.79 14.65 9.48
CA PHE A 64 2.66 15.30 10.16
C PHE A 64 2.74 15.06 11.66
N VAL A 65 2.84 16.14 12.44
CA VAL A 65 2.89 16.11 13.90
C VAL A 65 1.61 16.73 14.44
N PHE A 66 0.69 15.92 14.96
CA PHE A 66 -0.53 16.39 15.59
C PHE A 66 -0.23 16.85 17.01
N THR A 67 -0.44 18.14 17.29
CA THR A 67 -0.16 18.76 18.58
C THR A 67 -1.45 19.19 19.29
N SER A 68 -1.44 19.12 20.61
CA SER A 68 -2.59 19.33 21.49
C SER A 68 -2.14 19.64 22.92
N VAL A 69 -3.10 19.95 23.79
CA VAL A 69 -2.94 20.00 25.24
C VAL A 69 -2.31 18.71 25.80
N ASN A 70 -2.58 17.55 25.20
CA ASN A 70 -2.03 16.27 25.67
C ASN A 70 -0.54 16.12 25.33
N THR A 71 -0.14 16.53 24.13
CA THR A 71 1.28 16.53 23.74
C THR A 71 2.10 17.57 24.50
N ARG A 72 1.52 18.73 24.83
CA ARG A 72 2.22 19.83 25.54
C ARG A 72 2.23 19.63 27.05
N GLY A 73 1.11 19.18 27.63
CA GLY A 73 0.92 19.08 29.07
C GLY A 73 1.63 17.88 29.73
N ARG A 74 2.06 16.87 28.96
CA ARG A 74 2.77 15.70 29.47
C ARG A 74 4.25 15.78 29.15
N LYS A 75 5.09 15.93 30.17
CA LYS A 75 6.55 16.11 30.03
C LYS A 75 7.19 15.16 29.00
N LYS A 76 6.95 13.85 29.10
CA LYS A 76 7.55 12.87 28.17
C LYS A 76 7.12 13.07 26.72
N TRP A 77 5.88 13.47 26.47
CA TRP A 77 5.40 13.76 25.12
C TRP A 77 5.89 15.11 24.61
N ASN A 78 5.98 16.11 25.50
CA ASN A 78 6.55 17.41 25.17
C ASN A 78 8.03 17.27 24.77
N ASP A 79 8.80 16.53 25.57
CA ASP A 79 10.20 16.22 25.29
C ASP A 79 10.30 15.43 23.95
N TYR A 80 9.44 14.43 23.73
CA TYR A 80 9.42 13.67 22.47
C TYR A 80 9.17 14.54 21.22
N VAL A 81 8.18 15.45 21.27
CA VAL A 81 7.91 16.36 20.13
C VAL A 81 9.04 17.37 19.95
N LYS A 82 9.61 17.86 21.05
CA LYS A 82 10.76 18.78 21.04
C LYS A 82 11.99 18.17 20.36
N ASP A 83 12.20 16.87 20.56
CA ASP A 83 13.37 16.13 20.05
C ASP A 83 13.19 15.61 18.60
N LEU A 84 12.06 15.88 17.94
CA LEU A 84 11.87 15.51 16.53
C LEU A 84 12.82 16.29 15.63
N SER A 85 13.54 15.60 14.75
CA SER A 85 14.39 16.23 13.74
C SER A 85 13.55 16.66 12.54
N CYS A 86 13.67 17.92 12.12
CA CYS A 86 12.90 18.51 11.03
C CYS A 86 13.80 19.16 9.96
N GLU A 87 14.91 18.50 9.61
CA GLU A 87 15.92 19.02 8.70
C GLU A 87 16.04 18.22 7.38
N GLY A 88 16.57 18.89 6.35
CA GLY A 88 16.93 18.25 5.07
C GLY A 88 15.76 17.69 4.28
N SER A 89 15.82 16.39 3.97
CA SER A 89 14.78 15.63 3.25
C SER A 89 13.56 15.30 4.12
N PHE A 90 13.64 15.56 5.44
CA PHE A 90 12.62 15.24 6.42
C PHE A 90 11.87 16.51 6.85
N ARG A 91 10.68 16.75 6.27
CA ARG A 91 9.92 17.99 6.46
C ARG A 91 8.77 17.80 7.44
N CYS A 92 8.77 18.57 8.51
CA CYS A 92 7.69 18.56 9.50
C CYS A 92 6.56 19.52 9.13
N VAL A 93 5.33 19.03 9.25
CA VAL A 93 4.09 19.79 9.06
C VAL A 93 3.29 19.67 10.35
N PRO A 94 3.34 20.67 11.24
CA PRO A 94 2.63 20.59 12.50
C PRO A 94 1.13 20.89 12.32
N VAL A 95 0.31 20.14 13.05
CA VAL A 95 -1.17 20.17 12.97
C VAL A 95 -1.73 20.38 14.38
N ALA A 96 -2.14 21.61 14.70
CA ALA A 96 -2.70 21.96 16.00
C ALA A 96 -4.16 21.50 16.09
N LEU A 97 -4.44 20.53 16.96
CA LEU A 97 -5.77 20.01 17.29
C LEU A 97 -6.55 20.92 18.24
N ASP A 98 -5.84 21.76 19.00
CA ASP A 98 -6.36 22.78 19.89
C ASP A 98 -5.38 23.97 19.97
N ARG A 99 -5.73 25.01 20.74
CA ARG A 99 -4.89 26.21 20.87
C ARG A 99 -3.63 25.98 21.71
N GLU A 100 -3.63 25.02 22.62
CA GLU A 100 -2.46 24.74 23.46
C GLU A 100 -1.36 24.04 22.65
N GLY A 101 -1.75 23.31 21.59
CA GLY A 101 -0.85 22.68 20.64
C GLY A 101 0.11 23.65 19.93
N PHE A 102 -0.19 24.96 19.86
CA PHE A 102 0.73 25.97 19.32
C PHE A 102 1.96 26.20 20.18
N GLY A 103 1.93 25.84 21.46
CA GLY A 103 3.08 26.01 22.36
C GLY A 103 4.32 25.21 21.94
N HIS A 104 4.17 24.23 21.05
CA HIS A 104 5.30 23.52 20.43
C HIS A 104 6.04 24.35 19.37
N GLY A 105 5.47 25.46 18.90
CA GLY A 105 6.13 26.35 17.93
C GLY A 105 7.12 27.34 18.56
N GLU A 106 7.29 27.32 19.88
CA GLU A 106 8.18 28.23 20.63
C GLU A 106 9.58 27.65 20.90
N GLU A 107 9.75 26.33 20.74
CA GLU A 107 11.01 25.63 21.01
C GLU A 107 11.04 24.25 20.33
N GLY A 108 12.25 23.70 20.13
CA GLY A 108 12.43 22.33 19.64
C GLY A 108 12.29 22.16 18.13
N GLY A 109 12.00 20.94 17.69
CA GLY A 109 11.91 20.58 16.27
C GLY A 109 10.86 21.33 15.47
N LEU A 110 9.86 21.94 16.12
CA LEU A 110 8.79 22.69 15.48
C LEU A 110 8.92 24.22 15.62
N ASP A 111 10.04 24.69 16.17
CA ASP A 111 10.29 26.12 16.41
C ASP A 111 10.18 26.95 15.12
N GLY A 112 9.45 28.07 15.21
CA GLY A 112 9.25 29.00 14.09
C GLY A 112 8.37 28.49 12.94
N LEU A 113 7.82 27.27 13.02
CA LEU A 113 6.94 26.72 11.98
C LEU A 113 5.50 27.23 12.10
N ASN A 114 4.82 27.38 10.96
CA ASN A 114 3.39 27.65 10.92
C ASN A 114 2.59 26.34 10.95
N PHE A 115 1.47 26.34 11.68
CA PHE A 115 0.67 25.14 11.95
C PHE A 115 -0.60 25.11 11.08
N LEU A 116 -0.98 23.91 10.64
CA LEU A 116 -2.35 23.65 10.22
C LEU A 116 -3.26 23.71 11.45
N ARG A 117 -4.34 24.49 11.37
CA ARG A 117 -5.22 24.77 12.51
C ARG A 117 -6.45 23.86 12.46
N ALA A 118 -6.27 22.61 12.87
CA ALA A 118 -7.32 21.60 12.77
C ALA A 118 -8.57 21.94 13.61
N TYR A 119 -8.40 22.71 14.70
CA TYR A 119 -9.51 23.19 15.52
C TYR A 119 -10.40 24.25 14.84
N GLU A 120 -9.97 24.83 13.70
CA GLU A 120 -10.77 25.79 12.92
C GLU A 120 -11.60 25.10 11.83
N TRP A 121 -11.38 23.80 11.58
CA TRP A 121 -12.12 23.07 10.56
C TRP A 121 -13.57 22.78 11.01
N PRO A 122 -14.59 23.10 10.19
CA PRO A 122 -15.99 22.84 10.53
C PRO A 122 -16.25 21.34 10.70
N GLU A 123 -17.01 20.95 11.72
CA GLU A 123 -17.27 19.54 12.07
C GLU A 123 -17.84 18.74 10.88
N GLY A 124 -18.80 19.31 10.14
CA GLY A 124 -19.43 18.66 8.99
C GLY A 124 -18.55 18.46 7.75
N SER A 125 -17.39 19.13 7.67
CA SER A 125 -16.43 19.01 6.56
C SER A 125 -15.00 18.76 7.03
N ARG A 126 -14.81 18.39 8.31
CA ARG A 126 -13.50 18.28 8.97
C ARG A 126 -12.57 17.33 8.23
N SER A 127 -13.04 16.12 7.91
CA SER A 127 -12.24 15.13 7.18
C SER A 127 -11.86 15.61 5.78
N GLN A 128 -12.75 16.28 5.06
CA GLN A 128 -12.49 16.83 3.72
C GLN A 128 -11.49 17.99 3.77
N GLN A 129 -11.60 18.89 4.75
CA GLN A 129 -10.64 19.98 4.92
C GLN A 129 -9.27 19.46 5.34
N ALA A 130 -9.24 18.46 6.24
CA ALA A 130 -8.00 17.82 6.67
C ALA A 130 -7.26 17.18 5.49
N ILE A 131 -7.93 16.35 4.68
CA ILE A 131 -7.28 15.74 3.51
C ILE A 131 -6.86 16.78 2.47
N LEU A 132 -7.65 17.83 2.23
CA LEU A 132 -7.27 18.89 1.29
C LEU A 132 -6.01 19.62 1.76
N ALA A 133 -5.97 20.03 3.03
CA ALA A 133 -4.83 20.73 3.62
C ALA A 133 -3.58 19.85 3.67
N MET A 134 -3.70 18.62 4.18
CA MET A 134 -2.57 17.69 4.28
C MET A 134 -2.05 17.28 2.90
N ALA A 135 -2.93 17.01 1.93
CA ALA A 135 -2.52 16.70 0.56
C ALA A 135 -1.78 17.89 -0.09
N HIS A 136 -2.15 19.13 0.25
CA HIS A 136 -1.45 20.31 -0.26
C HIS A 136 -0.02 20.39 0.27
N GLU A 137 0.17 20.09 1.55
CA GLU A 137 1.52 20.02 2.13
C GLU A 137 2.32 18.82 1.60
N ILE A 138 1.66 17.69 1.29
CA ILE A 138 2.30 16.57 0.58
C ILE A 138 2.79 16.99 -0.81
N TYR A 139 1.95 17.72 -1.56
CA TYR A 139 2.35 18.24 -2.86
C TYR A 139 3.56 19.18 -2.73
N ARG A 140 3.47 20.14 -1.83
CA ARG A 140 4.47 21.18 -1.59
C ARG A 140 5.82 20.58 -1.19
N HIS A 141 5.86 19.77 -0.14
CA HIS A 141 7.11 19.27 0.42
C HIS A 141 7.62 17.99 -0.28
N GLY A 142 6.75 17.28 -1.00
CA GLY A 142 7.10 16.04 -1.70
C GLY A 142 7.58 16.24 -3.14
N PHE A 143 7.07 17.26 -3.85
CA PHE A 143 7.26 17.38 -5.30
C PHE A 143 7.69 18.76 -5.80
N VAL A 144 7.76 19.76 -4.93
CA VAL A 144 8.25 21.10 -5.28
C VAL A 144 9.60 21.33 -4.62
N GLU A 145 10.58 21.80 -5.40
CA GLU A 145 11.86 22.25 -4.84
C GLU A 145 11.67 23.63 -4.22
N ILE A 146 11.82 23.72 -2.90
CA ILE A 146 11.69 24.95 -2.12
C ILE A 146 13.08 25.41 -1.71
N LYS A 147 13.47 26.60 -2.13
CA LYS A 147 14.75 27.23 -1.77
C LYS A 147 14.57 28.17 -0.59
N GLU A 148 15.67 28.40 0.12
CA GLU A 148 15.70 29.38 1.19
C GLU A 148 15.35 30.78 0.64
N GLY A 149 14.42 31.47 1.30
CA GLY A 149 13.91 32.78 0.88
C GLY A 149 12.70 32.73 -0.08
N ASP A 150 12.32 31.57 -0.61
CA ASP A 150 11.10 31.44 -1.40
C ASP A 150 9.86 31.77 -0.56
N LYS A 151 8.87 32.45 -1.16
CA LYS A 151 7.59 32.67 -0.47
C LYS A 151 6.81 31.36 -0.50
N GLY A 152 6.20 30.99 0.63
CA GLY A 152 5.39 29.75 0.71
C GLY A 152 4.32 29.63 -0.37
N LYS A 153 3.75 30.76 -0.84
CA LYS A 153 2.76 30.80 -1.92
C LYS A 153 3.30 30.36 -3.28
N ASP A 154 4.60 30.53 -3.54
CA ASP A 154 5.24 30.17 -4.81
C ASP A 154 5.33 28.64 -4.98
N SER A 155 5.29 27.90 -3.87
CA SER A 155 5.25 26.44 -3.84
C SER A 155 3.84 25.84 -3.82
N SER A 156 2.81 26.68 -3.88
CA SER A 156 1.42 26.22 -3.86
C SER A 156 1.00 25.60 -5.19
N ILE A 157 0.15 24.58 -5.12
CA ILE A 157 -0.49 24.02 -6.32
C ILE A 157 -1.26 25.11 -7.07
N LYS A 158 -1.16 25.11 -8.40
CA LYS A 158 -1.85 26.02 -9.31
C LYS A 158 -2.96 25.26 -10.05
N ILE A 159 -4.22 25.68 -9.88
CA ILE A 159 -5.37 25.06 -10.56
C ILE A 159 -5.82 25.91 -11.74
N PHE A 160 -5.86 25.34 -12.95
CA PHE A 160 -6.39 25.99 -14.15
C PHE A 160 -7.87 25.64 -14.30
N LEU A 161 -8.75 26.65 -14.25
CA LEU A 161 -10.22 26.47 -14.32
C LEU A 161 -10.72 26.57 -15.77
N SER A 162 -10.69 25.44 -16.49
CA SER A 162 -11.18 25.36 -17.87
C SER A 162 -12.70 25.19 -17.88
N HIS A 163 -13.42 26.10 -18.56
CA HIS A 163 -14.88 26.10 -18.60
C HIS A 163 -15.42 26.75 -19.89
N ALA A 164 -16.65 26.41 -20.26
CA ALA A 164 -17.35 27.11 -21.33
C ALA A 164 -17.84 28.48 -20.85
N LYS A 165 -17.64 29.53 -21.66
CA LYS A 165 -18.19 30.88 -21.39
C LYS A 165 -19.70 30.96 -21.65
N SER A 166 -20.26 30.03 -22.42
CA SER A 166 -21.68 29.91 -22.74
C SER A 166 -22.38 28.87 -21.87
N GLY A 167 -23.69 29.01 -21.62
CA GLY A 167 -24.51 28.01 -20.92
C GLY A 167 -24.56 28.16 -19.39
N ASP A 168 -24.00 29.25 -18.84
CA ASP A 168 -23.99 29.70 -17.44
C ASP A 168 -23.47 28.70 -16.37
N THR A 169 -23.84 27.42 -16.40
CA THR A 169 -23.45 26.38 -15.42
C THR A 169 -21.95 26.23 -15.23
N GLY A 170 -21.20 25.98 -16.31
CA GLY A 170 -19.75 25.84 -16.23
C GLY A 170 -19.06 27.09 -15.66
N LEU A 171 -19.51 28.29 -16.08
CA LEU A 171 -18.99 29.57 -15.59
C LEU A 171 -19.34 29.81 -14.11
N ARG A 172 -20.56 29.50 -13.68
CA ARG A 172 -21.01 29.66 -12.29
C ARG A 172 -20.25 28.72 -11.35
N HIS A 173 -20.08 27.46 -11.74
CA HIS A 173 -19.29 26.49 -10.98
C HIS A 173 -17.83 26.92 -10.91
N ALA A 174 -17.23 27.38 -12.01
CA ALA A 174 -15.87 27.92 -12.02
C ALA A 174 -15.70 29.12 -11.06
N LYS A 175 -16.67 30.04 -11.05
CA LYS A 175 -16.69 31.19 -10.11
C LYS A 175 -16.81 30.77 -8.65
N ALA A 176 -17.66 29.78 -8.35
CA ALA A 176 -17.81 29.26 -6.99
C ALA A 176 -16.51 28.62 -6.49
N ILE A 177 -15.87 27.78 -7.32
CA ILE A 177 -14.58 27.14 -7.01
C ILE A 177 -13.48 28.20 -6.84
N LYS A 178 -13.42 29.19 -7.74
CA LYS A 178 -12.52 30.34 -7.63
C LYS A 178 -12.69 31.07 -6.29
N GLY A 179 -13.94 31.41 -5.93
CA GLY A 179 -14.24 32.11 -4.68
C GLY A 179 -13.83 31.33 -3.43
N PHE A 180 -13.93 30.01 -3.47
CA PHE A 180 -13.40 29.15 -2.42
C PHE A 180 -11.87 29.21 -2.36
N ILE A 181 -11.18 28.98 -3.48
CA ILE A 181 -9.70 28.98 -3.55
C ILE A 181 -9.11 30.31 -3.08
N ASP A 182 -9.73 31.44 -3.42
CA ASP A 182 -9.26 32.78 -3.05
C ASP A 182 -9.15 33.01 -1.53
N ASN A 183 -9.81 32.17 -0.73
CA ASN A 183 -9.74 32.18 0.74
C ASN A 183 -8.81 31.08 1.31
N THR A 184 -7.98 30.47 0.47
CA THR A 184 -7.04 29.40 0.86
C THR A 184 -5.60 29.74 0.47
N ASN A 185 -4.65 28.85 0.81
CA ASN A 185 -3.25 28.96 0.38
C ASN A 185 -3.00 28.35 -1.01
N MET A 186 -4.01 27.79 -1.68
CA MET A 186 -3.87 27.27 -3.05
C MET A 186 -3.84 28.42 -4.07
N SER A 187 -3.14 28.22 -5.19
CA SER A 187 -3.09 29.16 -6.32
C SER A 187 -4.02 28.70 -7.44
N ARG A 188 -4.50 29.63 -8.27
CA ARG A 188 -5.38 29.30 -9.40
C ARG A 188 -5.20 30.27 -10.57
N PHE A 189 -5.52 29.79 -11.77
CA PHE A 189 -5.63 30.57 -12.98
C PHE A 189 -7.07 30.61 -13.50
N PHE A 190 -7.59 31.82 -13.75
CA PHE A 190 -8.94 32.06 -14.30
C PHE A 190 -8.89 33.04 -15.47
N ASP A 191 -9.05 32.53 -16.69
CA ASP A 191 -8.82 33.25 -17.94
C ASP A 191 -9.63 34.56 -18.07
N ALA A 192 -10.86 34.59 -17.54
CA ALA A 192 -11.75 35.73 -17.64
C ALA A 192 -11.28 36.98 -16.86
N THR A 193 -10.32 36.86 -15.94
CA THR A 193 -9.85 37.99 -15.12
C THR A 193 -8.35 38.17 -15.08
N GLU A 194 -7.54 37.21 -15.53
CA GLU A 194 -6.08 37.20 -15.30
C GLU A 194 -5.21 37.41 -16.54
N ILE A 195 -5.81 37.45 -17.73
CA ILE A 195 -5.10 37.80 -18.97
C ILE A 195 -4.98 39.32 -19.05
N SER A 196 -3.74 39.81 -19.08
CA SER A 196 -3.47 41.26 -19.05
C SER A 196 -3.77 41.92 -20.40
N THR A 197 -4.25 43.16 -20.38
CA THR A 197 -4.55 43.90 -21.62
C THR A 197 -3.29 44.07 -22.47
N GLY A 198 -3.38 43.72 -23.76
CA GLY A 198 -2.25 43.82 -24.71
C GLY A 198 -1.37 42.57 -24.81
N PHE A 199 -1.64 41.52 -24.03
CA PHE A 199 -0.94 40.23 -24.15
C PHE A 199 -1.67 39.27 -25.11
N ARG A 200 -0.90 38.37 -25.71
CA ARG A 200 -1.41 37.32 -26.59
C ARG A 200 -2.13 36.25 -25.78
N PHE A 201 -3.46 36.23 -25.90
CA PHE A 201 -4.36 35.31 -25.19
C PHE A 201 -3.96 33.83 -25.32
N ASP A 202 -3.56 33.42 -26.53
CA ASP A 202 -3.15 32.04 -26.83
C ASP A 202 -1.87 31.62 -26.10
N GLU A 203 -0.86 32.47 -26.11
CA GLU A 203 0.42 32.20 -25.45
C GLU A 203 0.28 32.18 -23.92
N GLU A 204 -0.51 33.09 -23.34
CA GLU A 204 -0.71 33.14 -21.89
C GLU A 204 -1.41 31.89 -21.37
N ILE A 205 -2.45 31.41 -22.05
CA ILE A 205 -3.14 30.16 -21.67
C ILE A 205 -2.17 28.98 -21.65
N ILE A 206 -1.37 28.84 -22.71
CA ILE A 206 -0.41 27.74 -22.83
C ILE A 206 0.63 27.79 -21.72
N ARG A 207 1.17 28.97 -21.39
CA ARG A 207 2.14 29.12 -20.28
C ARG A 207 1.53 28.71 -18.94
N HIS A 208 0.29 29.13 -18.67
CA HIS A 208 -0.39 28.78 -17.41
C HIS A 208 -0.72 27.30 -17.30
N ILE A 209 -1.13 26.64 -18.40
CA ILE A 209 -1.40 25.19 -18.41
C ILE A 209 -0.16 24.40 -18.02
N LYS A 210 1.03 24.77 -18.52
CA LYS A 210 2.29 24.06 -18.25
C LYS A 210 2.65 23.98 -16.76
N GLU A 211 2.13 24.90 -15.95
CA GLU A 211 2.41 25.00 -14.52
C GLU A 211 1.24 24.51 -13.65
N SER A 212 0.11 24.15 -14.26
CA SER A 212 -1.13 23.93 -13.53
C SER A 212 -1.63 22.50 -13.60
N THR A 213 -2.51 22.17 -12.66
CA THR A 213 -3.46 21.06 -12.75
C THR A 213 -4.72 21.57 -13.43
N VAL A 214 -5.15 20.90 -14.50
CA VAL A 214 -6.30 21.35 -15.29
C VAL A 214 -7.60 20.77 -14.73
N LEU A 215 -8.52 21.66 -14.39
CA LEU A 215 -9.89 21.34 -14.01
C LEU A 215 -10.81 21.59 -15.20
N ALA A 216 -11.29 20.52 -15.83
CA ALA A 216 -12.17 20.58 -16.99
C ALA A 216 -13.64 20.55 -16.57
N ILE A 217 -14.31 21.69 -16.53
CA ILE A 217 -15.70 21.83 -16.09
C ILE A 217 -16.64 21.58 -17.27
N GLY A 218 -17.04 20.33 -17.44
CA GLY A 218 -17.86 19.82 -18.53
C GLY A 218 -19.34 20.09 -18.35
N SER A 219 -19.80 21.22 -18.90
CA SER A 219 -21.21 21.50 -19.21
C SER A 219 -21.54 21.14 -20.67
N ASP A 220 -22.80 21.23 -21.07
CA ASP A 220 -23.31 20.85 -22.39
C ASP A 220 -22.56 21.53 -23.56
N ALA A 221 -22.12 22.77 -23.34
CA ALA A 221 -21.38 23.53 -24.33
C ALA A 221 -19.86 23.27 -24.30
N TYR A 222 -19.31 22.55 -23.33
CA TYR A 222 -17.86 22.50 -23.07
C TYR A 222 -17.06 21.90 -24.23
N SER A 223 -17.40 20.69 -24.65
CA SER A 223 -16.63 19.97 -25.67
C SER A 223 -16.79 20.51 -27.09
N SER A 224 -17.80 21.33 -27.36
CA SER A 224 -17.98 21.99 -28.65
C SER A 224 -17.20 23.30 -28.78
N ARG A 225 -16.62 23.81 -27.67
CA ARG A 225 -15.84 25.06 -27.68
C ARG A 225 -14.38 24.79 -28.03
N TYR A 226 -13.94 25.41 -29.11
CA TYR A 226 -12.56 25.32 -29.61
C TYR A 226 -11.51 25.60 -28.54
N TRP A 227 -11.67 26.65 -27.73
CA TRP A 227 -10.70 26.98 -26.68
C TRP A 227 -10.63 25.91 -25.58
N CYS A 228 -11.77 25.41 -25.11
CA CYS A 228 -11.80 24.30 -24.14
C CYS A 228 -11.12 23.04 -24.72
N GLN A 229 -11.38 22.71 -25.99
CA GLN A 229 -10.67 21.60 -26.67
C GLN A 229 -9.15 21.85 -26.72
N ARG A 230 -8.71 23.06 -27.06
CA ARG A 230 -7.29 23.44 -27.13
C ARG A 230 -6.60 23.34 -25.76
N GLU A 231 -7.28 23.73 -24.68
CA GLU A 231 -6.76 23.61 -23.32
C GLU A 231 -6.53 22.15 -22.92
N ILE A 232 -7.50 21.27 -23.21
CA ILE A 232 -7.38 19.82 -22.97
C ILE A 232 -6.24 19.22 -23.80
N LEU A 233 -6.15 19.57 -25.10
CA LEU A 233 -5.08 19.09 -25.97
C LEU A 233 -3.70 19.54 -25.50
N CYS A 234 -3.57 20.81 -25.11
CA CYS A 234 -2.34 21.37 -24.56
C CYS A 234 -1.95 20.66 -23.25
N ALA A 235 -2.91 20.40 -22.36
CA ALA A 235 -2.63 19.68 -21.12
C ALA A 235 -2.11 18.26 -21.38
N LYS A 236 -2.67 17.54 -22.36
CA LYS A 236 -2.19 16.22 -22.78
C LYS A 236 -0.80 16.26 -23.40
N GLU A 237 -0.54 17.24 -24.28
CA GLU A 237 0.76 17.46 -24.94
C GLU A 237 1.89 17.71 -23.93
N TYR A 238 1.62 18.52 -22.90
CA TYR A 238 2.60 18.81 -21.85
C TYR A 238 2.50 17.86 -20.65
N HIS A 239 1.81 16.73 -20.79
CA HIS A 239 1.61 15.71 -19.76
C HIS A 239 1.18 16.29 -18.40
N ARG A 240 0.27 17.26 -18.38
CA ARG A 240 -0.20 17.90 -17.16
C ARG A 240 -1.23 17.03 -16.44
N PRO A 241 -1.31 17.07 -15.09
CA PRO A 241 -2.39 16.45 -14.36
C PRO A 241 -3.72 17.13 -14.69
N MET A 242 -4.78 16.32 -14.83
CA MET A 242 -6.11 16.79 -15.23
C MET A 242 -7.20 16.01 -14.54
N ILE A 243 -8.29 16.68 -14.18
CA ILE A 243 -9.54 16.04 -13.77
C ILE A 243 -10.73 16.65 -14.52
N ALA A 244 -11.75 15.83 -14.77
CA ALA A 244 -13.03 16.27 -15.32
C ALA A 244 -14.03 16.51 -14.19
N VAL A 245 -14.81 17.59 -14.31
CA VAL A 245 -16.01 17.84 -13.51
C VAL A 245 -17.19 17.71 -14.43
N ASN A 246 -17.94 16.62 -14.29
CA ASN A 246 -19.15 16.41 -15.08
C ASN A 246 -20.32 17.12 -14.41
N CYS A 247 -20.80 18.18 -15.06
CA CYS A 247 -21.99 18.94 -14.71
C CYS A 247 -22.89 19.14 -15.94
N LEU A 248 -23.01 18.10 -16.78
CA LEU A 248 -23.95 18.09 -17.90
C LEU A 248 -25.39 18.26 -17.38
N GLU A 249 -26.14 19.12 -18.06
CA GLU A 249 -27.55 19.40 -17.82
C GLU A 249 -28.42 18.43 -18.61
N GLU A 250 -28.23 18.39 -19.93
CA GLU A 250 -29.10 17.60 -20.82
C GLU A 250 -28.30 16.74 -21.79
N TYR A 251 -27.32 17.31 -22.49
CA TYR A 251 -26.72 16.68 -23.66
C TYR A 251 -25.31 17.20 -24.00
N GLU A 252 -24.51 16.33 -24.60
CA GLU A 252 -23.24 16.68 -25.22
C GLU A 252 -23.22 16.14 -26.66
N ASP A 253 -23.04 17.03 -27.65
CA ASP A 253 -23.10 16.63 -29.07
C ASP A 253 -22.03 15.59 -29.44
N ARG A 254 -20.84 15.79 -28.91
CA ARG A 254 -19.71 14.90 -29.10
C ARG A 254 -18.85 14.89 -27.86
N ILE A 255 -18.86 13.76 -27.16
CA ILE A 255 -17.91 13.50 -26.08
C ILE A 255 -16.48 13.64 -26.62
N PHE A 256 -15.73 14.61 -26.09
CA PHE A 256 -14.41 14.92 -26.62
C PHE A 256 -13.38 13.82 -26.27
N PRO A 257 -12.85 13.06 -27.25
CA PRO A 257 -12.04 11.87 -26.92
C PRO A 257 -10.74 12.18 -26.18
N ALA A 258 -10.15 13.37 -26.39
CA ALA A 258 -8.94 13.77 -25.67
C ALA A 258 -9.21 14.10 -24.18
N GLY A 259 -10.47 14.19 -23.76
CA GLY A 259 -10.87 14.31 -22.35
C GLY A 259 -10.92 12.96 -21.61
N ALA A 260 -10.66 11.84 -22.28
CA ALA A 260 -10.71 10.51 -21.69
C ALA A 260 -9.52 10.19 -20.77
N ASN A 261 -9.64 9.04 -20.06
CA ASN A 261 -8.60 8.47 -19.19
C ASN A 261 -8.09 9.48 -18.12
N VAL A 262 -9.02 10.29 -17.60
CA VAL A 262 -8.82 11.22 -16.48
C VAL A 262 -9.85 10.94 -15.37
N PRO A 263 -9.54 11.20 -14.10
CA PRO A 263 -10.54 11.11 -13.03
C PRO A 263 -11.70 12.07 -13.30
N CYS A 264 -12.93 11.61 -13.05
CA CYS A 264 -14.14 12.40 -13.22
C CYS A 264 -14.90 12.53 -11.90
N VAL A 265 -15.25 13.76 -11.54
CA VAL A 265 -16.13 14.08 -10.41
C VAL A 265 -17.45 14.57 -10.95
N HIS A 266 -18.52 13.85 -10.66
CA HIS A 266 -19.86 14.33 -10.99
C HIS A 266 -20.40 15.27 -9.91
N VAL A 267 -20.98 16.39 -10.37
CA VAL A 267 -21.73 17.35 -9.56
C VAL A 267 -23.01 17.74 -10.29
N ALA A 268 -24.03 18.10 -9.52
CA ALA A 268 -25.29 18.59 -10.06
C ALA A 268 -25.07 19.89 -10.86
N PRO A 269 -25.79 20.11 -11.96
CA PRO A 269 -25.65 21.32 -12.76
C PRO A 269 -26.21 22.57 -12.06
N GLU A 270 -27.14 22.42 -11.12
CA GLU A 270 -27.81 23.54 -10.47
C GLU A 270 -26.84 24.33 -9.56
N PRO A 271 -26.74 25.66 -9.70
CA PRO A 271 -25.99 26.50 -8.78
C PRO A 271 -26.83 26.90 -7.54
N PRO A 272 -26.18 27.35 -6.45
CA PRO A 272 -24.73 27.43 -6.29
C PRO A 272 -24.10 26.06 -6.04
N LEU A 273 -22.87 25.88 -6.51
CA LEU A 273 -22.08 24.71 -6.19
C LEU A 273 -21.74 24.74 -4.68
N GLY A 274 -22.35 23.85 -3.91
CA GLY A 274 -22.13 23.78 -2.46
C GLY A 274 -20.69 23.42 -2.08
N GLU A 275 -20.24 23.90 -0.92
CA GLU A 275 -18.90 23.64 -0.38
C GLU A 275 -18.50 22.14 -0.38
N PRO A 276 -19.37 21.18 -0.01
CA PRO A 276 -19.00 19.76 -0.05
C PRO A 276 -18.60 19.28 -1.46
N ASN A 277 -19.24 19.81 -2.50
CA ASN A 277 -18.88 19.49 -3.89
C ASN A 277 -17.60 20.17 -4.33
N ILE A 278 -17.36 21.43 -3.91
CA ILE A 278 -16.09 22.12 -4.14
C ILE A 278 -14.93 21.34 -3.51
N LEU A 279 -15.07 20.94 -2.24
CA LEU A 279 -14.07 20.13 -1.54
C LEU A 279 -13.82 18.80 -2.26
N ARG A 280 -14.87 18.07 -2.67
CA ARG A 280 -14.72 16.84 -3.47
C ARG A 280 -13.93 17.06 -4.76
N ILE A 281 -14.19 18.15 -5.46
CA ILE A 281 -13.48 18.52 -6.69
C ILE A 281 -12.00 18.82 -6.40
N LEU A 282 -11.72 19.66 -5.41
CA LEU A 282 -10.34 20.07 -5.08
C LEU A 282 -9.53 18.90 -4.53
N ILE A 283 -10.13 18.02 -3.71
CA ILE A 283 -9.50 16.78 -3.23
C ILE A 283 -9.16 15.88 -4.42
N ALA A 284 -10.05 15.73 -5.40
CA ALA A 284 -9.75 14.96 -6.60
C ALA A 284 -8.62 15.59 -7.43
N ALA A 285 -8.60 16.92 -7.58
CA ALA A 285 -7.57 17.64 -8.32
C ALA A 285 -6.19 17.47 -7.67
N ILE A 286 -6.10 17.69 -6.36
CA ILE A 286 -4.82 17.61 -5.64
C ILE A 286 -4.31 16.17 -5.55
N ARG A 287 -5.22 15.21 -5.32
CA ARG A 287 -4.89 13.79 -5.35
C ARG A 287 -4.33 13.38 -6.72
N GLU A 288 -4.96 13.83 -7.80
CA GLU A 288 -4.48 13.53 -9.15
C GLU A 288 -3.12 14.18 -9.45
N THR A 289 -2.90 15.38 -8.93
CA THR A 289 -1.62 16.09 -9.04
C THR A 289 -0.52 15.29 -8.34
N ILE A 290 -0.73 14.92 -7.08
CA ILE A 290 0.18 14.09 -6.31
C ILE A 290 0.43 12.76 -7.04
N ARG A 291 -0.61 12.12 -7.55
CA ARG A 291 -0.51 10.82 -8.24
C ARG A 291 0.36 10.92 -9.48
N HIS A 292 0.17 11.98 -10.26
CA HIS A 292 0.97 12.26 -11.45
C HIS A 292 2.47 12.41 -11.11
N HIS A 293 2.79 13.27 -10.14
CA HIS A 293 4.19 13.51 -9.74
C HIS A 293 4.82 12.30 -9.05
N HIS A 294 4.11 11.66 -8.13
CA HIS A 294 4.54 10.45 -7.45
C HIS A 294 4.87 9.35 -8.46
N ALA A 295 3.97 9.07 -9.41
CA ALA A 295 4.21 8.06 -10.43
C ALA A 295 5.50 8.30 -11.21
N LEU A 296 5.71 9.54 -11.72
CA LEU A 296 6.92 9.85 -12.49
C LEU A 296 8.19 9.74 -11.64
N LYS A 297 8.16 10.22 -10.38
CA LYS A 297 9.29 10.09 -9.45
C LYS A 297 9.60 8.65 -9.07
N SER A 298 8.58 7.82 -8.85
CA SER A 298 8.77 6.39 -8.61
C SER A 298 9.38 5.70 -9.84
N LEU A 299 8.90 5.98 -11.05
CA LEU A 299 9.48 5.42 -12.29
C LEU A 299 10.94 5.86 -12.51
N GLU A 300 11.27 7.13 -12.22
CA GLU A 300 12.65 7.62 -12.24
C GLU A 300 13.54 6.85 -11.26
N TYR A 301 13.05 6.62 -10.04
CA TYR A 301 13.74 5.82 -9.02
C TYR A 301 13.91 4.36 -9.47
N TYR A 302 12.86 3.69 -9.94
CA TYR A 302 12.96 2.30 -10.39
C TYR A 302 13.92 2.12 -11.57
N ARG A 303 14.02 3.09 -12.47
CA ARG A 303 15.06 3.09 -13.52
C ARG A 303 16.46 3.30 -12.94
N SER A 304 16.63 4.13 -11.91
CA SER A 304 17.95 4.28 -11.26
C SER A 304 18.39 3.01 -10.54
N GLN A 305 17.42 2.21 -10.07
CA GLN A 305 17.64 0.86 -9.49
C GLN A 305 17.78 -0.25 -10.55
N GLY A 306 17.69 0.07 -11.85
CA GLY A 306 17.86 -0.90 -12.93
C GLY A 306 16.64 -1.80 -13.20
N TRP A 307 15.46 -1.51 -12.62
CA TRP A 307 14.23 -2.28 -12.86
C TRP A 307 13.61 -1.99 -14.24
N ILE A 308 13.90 -0.79 -14.76
CA ILE A 308 13.36 -0.28 -16.02
C ILE A 308 14.52 0.08 -16.94
N ASP A 309 14.39 -0.31 -18.21
CA ASP A 309 15.39 -0.08 -19.26
C ASP A 309 15.62 1.42 -19.48
N ARG A 310 16.87 1.81 -19.80
CA ARG A 310 17.26 3.23 -19.94
C ARG A 310 16.60 3.96 -21.12
N ASP A 311 16.22 3.23 -22.16
CA ASP A 311 15.59 3.72 -23.39
C ASP A 311 14.04 3.80 -23.30
N CYS A 312 13.48 3.52 -22.13
CA CYS A 312 12.04 3.52 -21.92
C CYS A 312 11.47 4.93 -21.68
N THR A 313 10.33 5.23 -22.29
CA THR A 313 9.56 6.47 -22.08
C THR A 313 8.62 6.31 -20.87
N PHE A 314 8.56 7.31 -20.00
CA PHE A 314 7.65 7.30 -18.85
C PHE A 314 6.38 8.06 -19.13
N VAL A 315 5.26 7.49 -18.69
CA VAL A 315 3.97 8.17 -18.65
C VAL A 315 3.32 7.95 -17.30
N SER A 316 2.68 8.99 -16.77
CA SER A 316 2.08 8.94 -15.44
C SER A 316 0.78 8.13 -15.37
N ARG A 317 0.25 7.67 -16.51
CA ARG A 317 -1.00 6.91 -16.64
C ARG A 317 -0.82 5.88 -17.76
N PRO A 318 -1.68 4.85 -17.86
CA PRO A 318 -1.65 3.96 -19.01
C PRO A 318 -1.64 4.73 -20.34
N PRO A 319 -0.89 4.26 -21.35
CA PRO A 319 -0.74 4.96 -22.62
C PRO A 319 -2.07 5.31 -23.26
N GLU A 320 -2.13 6.48 -23.87
CA GLU A 320 -3.26 6.93 -24.68
C GLU A 320 -2.77 7.24 -26.08
N ILE A 321 -3.57 6.92 -27.10
CA ILE A 321 -3.22 7.13 -28.52
C ILE A 321 -2.66 8.53 -28.81
N ARG A 322 -3.19 9.57 -28.14
CA ARG A 322 -2.76 10.97 -28.34
C ARG A 322 -1.46 11.36 -27.64
N GLN A 323 -1.01 10.58 -26.66
CA GLN A 323 0.19 10.86 -25.87
C GLN A 323 1.32 9.90 -26.21
N LEU A 324 1.16 9.12 -27.29
CA LEU A 324 2.21 8.25 -27.78
C LEU A 324 3.34 9.09 -28.37
N PRO A 325 4.60 8.69 -28.13
CA PRO A 325 5.71 9.23 -28.91
C PRO A 325 5.50 8.89 -30.39
N ALA A 326 6.13 9.67 -31.28
CA ALA A 326 6.06 9.40 -32.70
C ALA A 326 6.55 7.97 -32.97
N PRO A 327 5.74 7.11 -33.64
CA PRO A 327 6.12 5.73 -33.87
C PRO A 327 7.41 5.69 -34.71
N SER A 328 8.38 4.91 -34.23
CA SER A 328 9.59 4.60 -35.00
C SER A 328 9.27 3.44 -35.93
N GLU A 329 9.43 3.62 -37.25
CA GLU A 329 9.18 2.54 -38.24
C GLU A 329 10.11 1.33 -38.04
N GLU A 330 11.25 1.51 -37.36
CA GLU A 330 12.28 0.48 -37.22
C GLU A 330 12.43 -0.10 -35.79
N ARG A 331 11.76 0.47 -34.77
CA ARG A 331 12.00 0.10 -33.35
C ARG A 331 10.74 0.11 -32.50
N ILE A 332 10.58 -0.96 -31.71
CA ILE A 332 9.54 -1.06 -30.70
C ILE A 332 9.72 0.06 -29.66
N THR A 333 8.66 0.82 -29.42
CA THR A 333 8.64 1.88 -28.42
C THR A 333 8.26 1.30 -27.06
N LYS A 334 9.19 1.33 -26.11
CA LYS A 334 8.96 0.89 -24.73
C LYS A 334 8.36 2.01 -23.88
N ILE A 335 7.21 1.77 -23.28
CA ILE A 335 6.52 2.74 -22.42
C ILE A 335 6.26 2.13 -21.04
N CYS A 336 6.81 2.75 -20.00
CA CYS A 336 6.58 2.34 -18.62
C CYS A 336 5.61 3.30 -17.93
N TYR A 337 4.63 2.74 -17.23
CA TYR A 337 3.59 3.47 -16.51
C TYR A 337 3.33 2.82 -15.14
N PRO A 338 2.75 3.54 -14.15
CA PRO A 338 2.56 3.00 -12.81
C PRO A 338 1.53 1.85 -12.78
N GLU A 339 1.66 0.99 -11.76
CA GLU A 339 0.68 -0.05 -11.44
C GLU A 339 -0.75 0.51 -11.27
N PRO A 340 -1.79 -0.29 -11.52
CA PRO A 340 -1.79 -1.65 -12.09
C PRO A 340 -1.72 -1.67 -13.63
N PRO A 341 -1.33 -2.79 -14.26
CA PRO A 341 -1.38 -2.92 -15.72
C PRO A 341 -2.83 -2.88 -16.25
N ILE A 342 -3.00 -2.37 -17.48
CA ILE A 342 -4.29 -2.41 -18.19
C ILE A 342 -4.53 -3.81 -18.76
N TYR A 343 -5.79 -4.09 -19.09
CA TYR A 343 -6.18 -5.38 -19.64
C TYR A 343 -5.61 -5.59 -21.04
N SER A 344 -5.40 -6.85 -21.43
CA SER A 344 -4.98 -7.22 -22.79
C SER A 344 -5.89 -6.66 -23.87
N GLU A 345 -7.21 -6.64 -23.63
CA GLU A 345 -8.23 -6.14 -24.55
C GLU A 345 -8.22 -4.61 -24.64
N GLU A 346 -7.83 -3.90 -23.57
CA GLU A 346 -7.62 -2.44 -23.59
C GLU A 346 -6.28 -2.07 -24.27
N ALA A 347 -5.33 -3.00 -24.23
CA ALA A 347 -3.97 -2.86 -24.78
C ALA A 347 -3.81 -3.39 -26.21
N ASP A 348 -4.85 -3.92 -26.84
CA ASP A 348 -4.78 -4.63 -28.14
C ASP A 348 -4.17 -3.80 -29.28
N TRP A 349 -4.29 -2.48 -29.20
CA TRP A 349 -3.75 -1.54 -30.16
C TRP A 349 -2.25 -1.28 -29.97
N HIS A 350 -1.64 -1.65 -28.84
CA HIS A 350 -0.21 -1.48 -28.59
C HIS A 350 0.63 -2.21 -29.64
N ASP A 351 0.33 -3.49 -29.89
CA ASP A 351 1.06 -4.33 -30.84
C ASP A 351 0.95 -3.76 -32.27
N ARG A 352 -0.22 -3.25 -32.63
CA ARG A 352 -0.48 -2.64 -33.95
C ARG A 352 0.33 -1.37 -34.19
N LEU A 353 0.79 -0.70 -33.13
CA LEU A 353 1.59 0.51 -33.17
C LEU A 353 3.06 0.26 -32.80
N GLY A 354 3.48 -1.00 -32.63
CA GLY A 354 4.85 -1.34 -32.23
C GLY A 354 5.21 -0.81 -30.85
N ILE A 355 4.26 -0.83 -29.91
CA ILE A 355 4.44 -0.36 -28.53
C ILE A 355 4.51 -1.53 -27.57
N GLU A 356 5.50 -1.53 -26.70
CA GLU A 356 5.59 -2.43 -25.56
C GLU A 356 5.31 -1.60 -24.30
N ALA A 357 4.06 -1.64 -23.82
CA ALA A 357 3.65 -0.94 -22.60
C ALA A 357 3.68 -1.90 -21.41
N PHE A 358 4.28 -1.47 -20.30
CA PHE A 358 4.44 -2.30 -19.10
C PHE A 358 4.51 -1.47 -17.81
N THR A 359 4.46 -2.13 -16.65
CA THR A 359 4.64 -1.50 -15.34
C THR A 359 5.95 -1.96 -14.69
N PRO A 360 6.44 -1.28 -13.64
CA PRO A 360 7.69 -1.67 -12.97
C PRO A 360 7.68 -3.11 -12.44
N LEU A 361 6.51 -3.65 -12.09
CA LEU A 361 6.34 -4.96 -11.49
C LEU A 361 5.70 -6.00 -12.43
N TRP A 362 5.39 -5.65 -13.68
CA TRP A 362 4.76 -6.55 -14.64
C TRP A 362 5.10 -6.22 -16.10
N ARG A 363 5.49 -7.24 -16.86
CA ARG A 363 5.67 -7.21 -18.33
C ARG A 363 5.01 -8.46 -18.92
N GLU A 364 4.38 -8.35 -20.10
CA GLU A 364 3.64 -9.48 -20.71
C GLU A 364 4.56 -10.68 -21.02
N GLY A 365 5.81 -10.43 -21.41
CA GLY A 365 6.80 -11.48 -21.65
C GLY A 365 7.12 -12.35 -20.42
N GLU A 366 6.69 -11.95 -19.21
CA GLU A 366 6.93 -12.70 -17.97
C GLU A 366 5.79 -13.63 -17.57
N LYS A 367 4.69 -13.70 -18.33
CA LYS A 367 3.45 -14.41 -17.98
C LYS A 367 3.63 -15.86 -17.55
N SER A 368 4.66 -16.54 -18.03
CA SER A 368 4.95 -17.94 -17.66
C SER A 368 6.31 -18.11 -16.98
N SER A 369 6.92 -17.03 -16.52
CA SER A 369 8.26 -17.05 -15.92
C SER A 369 8.35 -17.84 -14.61
N LEU A 370 7.22 -18.07 -13.93
CA LEU A 370 7.13 -18.90 -12.72
C LEU A 370 6.27 -20.16 -12.93
N ASN A 371 6.04 -20.58 -14.18
CA ASN A 371 5.31 -21.81 -14.45
C ASN A 371 5.99 -23.02 -13.78
N GLY A 372 5.20 -23.89 -13.16
CA GLY A 372 5.70 -25.02 -12.36
C GLY A 372 6.25 -24.64 -10.98
N ARG A 373 6.39 -23.35 -10.64
CA ARG A 373 6.81 -22.92 -9.30
C ARG A 373 5.65 -23.01 -8.32
N ARG A 374 5.92 -23.57 -7.15
CA ARG A 374 4.95 -23.80 -6.08
C ARG A 374 5.40 -22.96 -4.90
N VAL A 375 4.77 -21.81 -4.69
CA VAL A 375 5.26 -20.80 -3.75
C VAL A 375 4.33 -20.74 -2.56
N GLY A 376 4.85 -21.07 -1.40
CA GLY A 376 4.11 -20.99 -0.16
C GLY A 376 4.10 -19.58 0.41
N ILE A 377 2.93 -19.07 0.80
CA ILE A 377 2.79 -17.75 1.42
C ILE A 377 2.37 -17.93 2.88
N SER A 378 3.13 -17.34 3.78
CA SER A 378 3.00 -17.37 5.23
C SER A 378 2.89 -15.95 5.77
N ILE A 379 1.70 -15.36 5.66
CA ILE A 379 1.41 -14.00 6.12
C ILE A 379 0.38 -14.08 7.24
N SER A 380 0.62 -13.36 8.33
CA SER A 380 -0.29 -13.35 9.47
C SER A 380 -0.26 -12.00 10.18
N ASP A 381 -1.31 -11.72 10.94
CA ASP A 381 -1.50 -10.46 11.64
C ASP A 381 -0.34 -10.16 12.59
N VAL A 382 0.03 -8.88 12.63
CA VAL A 382 0.87 -8.33 13.68
C VAL A 382 -0.05 -7.70 14.72
N PRO A 383 0.04 -8.10 16.00
CA PRO A 383 -0.73 -7.46 17.06
C PRO A 383 -0.48 -5.96 17.09
N SER A 384 -1.55 -5.17 17.23
CA SER A 384 -1.44 -3.73 17.42
C SER A 384 -0.75 -3.43 18.75
N ASP A 385 0.21 -2.52 18.72
CA ASP A 385 0.95 -1.96 19.87
C ASP A 385 0.74 -0.44 20.00
N GLY A 386 -0.36 0.05 19.43
CA GLY A 386 -0.67 1.48 19.35
C GLY A 386 0.28 2.24 18.42
N PHE A 387 0.95 1.54 17.48
CA PHE A 387 1.99 2.09 16.61
C PHE A 387 3.26 2.52 17.35
N SER A 388 3.59 1.81 18.43
CA SER A 388 4.73 2.12 19.28
C SER A 388 6.05 1.56 18.76
N ARG A 389 6.05 0.43 18.02
CA ARG A 389 7.25 -0.25 17.51
C ARG A 389 7.22 -0.57 16.02
N TYR A 390 6.04 -0.89 15.46
CA TYR A 390 5.94 -1.36 14.06
C TYR A 390 5.52 -0.28 13.06
N HIS A 391 4.85 0.76 13.53
CA HIS A 391 4.46 1.96 12.77
C HIS A 391 3.63 1.73 11.49
N LEU A 392 3.17 0.51 11.22
CA LEU A 392 2.39 0.16 10.04
C LEU A 392 0.93 -0.11 10.41
N HIS A 393 0.03 0.33 9.55
CA HIS A 393 -1.39 -0.02 9.65
C HIS A 393 -1.63 -1.49 9.21
N GLY A 394 -2.55 -2.20 9.85
CA GLY A 394 -2.83 -3.62 9.57
C GLY A 394 -3.14 -3.92 8.10
N ASN A 395 -3.77 -2.98 7.39
CA ASN A 395 -4.03 -3.08 5.94
C ASN A 395 -2.76 -3.24 5.09
N GLN A 396 -1.57 -2.90 5.59
CA GLN A 396 -0.32 -3.09 4.84
C GLN A 396 -0.03 -4.57 4.59
N SER A 397 -0.26 -5.44 5.57
CA SER A 397 -0.11 -6.88 5.39
C SER A 397 -1.14 -7.44 4.40
N ILE A 398 -2.36 -6.89 4.39
CA ILE A 398 -3.40 -7.27 3.43
C ILE A 398 -2.96 -6.93 2.00
N ARG A 399 -2.49 -5.70 1.79
CA ARG A 399 -1.97 -5.25 0.48
C ARG A 399 -0.78 -6.07 0.02
N LEU A 400 0.13 -6.41 0.93
CA LEU A 400 1.26 -7.30 0.63
C LEU A 400 0.76 -8.66 0.14
N ALA A 401 -0.22 -9.26 0.82
CA ALA A 401 -0.80 -10.53 0.39
C ALA A 401 -1.48 -10.43 -0.98
N GLN A 402 -2.22 -9.35 -1.24
CA GLN A 402 -2.83 -9.08 -2.55
C GLN A 402 -1.76 -8.92 -3.64
N ASP A 403 -0.70 -8.17 -3.39
CA ASP A 403 0.35 -7.91 -4.38
C ASP A 403 1.21 -9.13 -4.69
N LEU A 404 1.63 -9.87 -3.66
CA LEU A 404 2.29 -11.15 -3.87
C LEU A 404 1.37 -12.12 -4.61
N GLY A 405 0.10 -12.24 -4.17
CA GLY A 405 -0.88 -13.09 -4.83
C GLY A 405 -1.02 -12.77 -6.31
N ARG A 406 -1.27 -11.49 -6.62
CA ARG A 406 -1.44 -10.97 -7.97
C ARG A 406 -0.21 -11.20 -8.85
N HIS A 407 0.97 -10.81 -8.41
CA HIS A 407 2.18 -10.85 -9.23
C HIS A 407 2.76 -12.26 -9.40
N LEU A 408 2.53 -13.17 -8.46
CA LEU A 408 2.95 -14.57 -8.58
C LEU A 408 1.99 -15.36 -9.49
N LEU A 409 0.67 -15.20 -9.30
CA LEU A 409 -0.35 -15.85 -10.13
C LEU A 409 -0.27 -15.40 -11.59
N ALA A 410 -0.09 -14.10 -11.83
CA ALA A 410 0.06 -13.58 -13.18
C ALA A 410 1.26 -14.20 -13.92
N ARG A 411 2.28 -14.68 -13.20
CA ARG A 411 3.47 -15.38 -13.73
C ARG A 411 3.33 -16.90 -13.79
N SER A 412 2.10 -17.41 -13.64
CA SER A 412 1.76 -18.85 -13.65
C SER A 412 2.34 -19.66 -12.47
N ALA A 413 2.67 -19.02 -11.35
CA ALA A 413 3.01 -19.75 -10.12
C ALA A 413 1.77 -20.41 -9.52
N THR A 414 1.95 -21.57 -8.89
CA THR A 414 0.96 -22.16 -7.98
C THR A 414 1.19 -21.64 -6.58
N LEU A 415 0.17 -21.00 -6.00
CA LEU A 415 0.25 -20.51 -4.62
C LEU A 415 -0.17 -21.59 -3.64
N ILE A 416 0.64 -21.80 -2.61
CA ILE A 416 0.34 -22.70 -1.50
C ILE A 416 0.06 -21.84 -0.27
N TYR A 417 -1.11 -22.00 0.33
CA TYR A 417 -1.50 -21.22 1.49
C TYR A 417 -2.03 -22.14 2.60
N GLY A 418 -1.53 -21.95 3.83
CA GLY A 418 -2.03 -22.62 5.02
C GLY A 418 -2.99 -21.67 5.73
N GLY A 419 -4.29 -21.86 5.55
CA GLY A 419 -5.21 -20.74 5.68
C GLY A 419 -6.49 -21.00 6.45
N ASP A 420 -6.79 -20.06 7.34
CA ASP A 420 -8.11 -19.85 7.88
C ASP A 420 -9.02 -19.24 6.79
N LEU A 421 -10.18 -19.86 6.56
CA LEU A 421 -11.15 -19.44 5.53
C LEU A 421 -12.18 -18.43 6.05
N ARG A 422 -11.90 -17.75 7.18
CA ARG A 422 -12.74 -16.64 7.62
C ARG A 422 -12.84 -15.55 6.54
N LYS A 423 -14.04 -15.00 6.40
CA LYS A 423 -14.27 -13.77 5.64
C LYS A 423 -13.33 -12.65 6.11
N ASP A 424 -12.85 -11.82 5.18
CA ASP A 424 -11.92 -10.71 5.44
C ASP A 424 -10.54 -11.15 5.99
N GLY A 425 -10.20 -12.44 5.84
CA GLY A 425 -8.85 -12.96 6.09
C GLY A 425 -7.96 -12.91 4.84
N PHE A 426 -6.64 -13.06 5.02
CA PHE A 426 -5.66 -13.06 3.91
C PHE A 426 -6.00 -14.03 2.77
N THR A 427 -6.56 -15.21 3.10
CA THR A 427 -7.00 -16.20 2.10
C THR A 427 -8.06 -15.63 1.16
N ASP A 428 -9.00 -14.82 1.69
CA ASP A 428 -10.04 -14.19 0.88
C ASP A 428 -9.45 -13.17 -0.09
N PHE A 429 -8.56 -12.32 0.39
CA PHE A 429 -7.90 -11.32 -0.45
C PHE A 429 -7.10 -11.96 -1.59
N ILE A 430 -6.32 -13.01 -1.32
CA ILE A 430 -5.57 -13.74 -2.37
C ILE A 430 -6.52 -14.35 -3.40
N LEU A 431 -7.63 -14.94 -2.95
CA LEU A 431 -8.58 -15.60 -3.85
C LEU A 431 -9.42 -14.61 -4.66
N GLN A 432 -9.71 -13.44 -4.13
CA GLN A 432 -10.33 -12.34 -4.89
C GLN A 432 -9.40 -11.84 -6.00
N GLU A 433 -8.09 -11.68 -5.72
CA GLU A 433 -7.09 -11.37 -6.75
C GLU A 433 -7.03 -12.46 -7.82
N ALA A 434 -7.05 -13.73 -7.42
CA ALA A 434 -7.03 -14.86 -8.36
C ALA A 434 -8.25 -14.85 -9.29
N ILE A 435 -9.47 -14.61 -8.78
CA ILE A 435 -10.68 -14.48 -9.61
C ILE A 435 -10.57 -13.29 -10.55
N ALA A 436 -10.12 -12.13 -10.05
CA ALA A 436 -10.00 -10.95 -10.88
C ALA A 436 -9.02 -11.20 -12.02
N LEU A 437 -7.83 -11.73 -11.74
CA LEU A 437 -6.82 -12.10 -12.73
C LEU A 437 -7.31 -13.15 -13.73
N LYS A 438 -8.07 -14.14 -13.26
CA LYS A 438 -8.67 -15.17 -14.13
C LYS A 438 -9.45 -14.53 -15.27
N ASN A 439 -10.33 -13.59 -14.91
CA ASN A 439 -11.15 -12.84 -15.84
C ASN A 439 -10.32 -11.88 -16.70
N ARG A 440 -9.31 -11.22 -16.11
CA ARG A 440 -8.43 -10.27 -16.81
C ARG A 440 -7.56 -10.92 -17.89
N LEU A 441 -7.01 -12.09 -17.59
CA LEU A 441 -6.06 -12.80 -18.43
C LEU A 441 -6.73 -13.83 -19.33
N ASN A 442 -8.05 -13.98 -19.20
CA ASN A 442 -8.88 -14.99 -19.86
C ASN A 442 -8.23 -16.38 -19.84
N THR A 443 -7.83 -16.82 -18.65
CA THR A 443 -7.07 -18.07 -18.44
C THR A 443 -7.67 -18.92 -17.33
N ASP A 444 -7.63 -20.24 -17.50
CA ASP A 444 -8.00 -21.20 -16.45
C ASP A 444 -6.79 -21.72 -15.65
N ASN A 445 -5.57 -21.29 -16.01
CA ASN A 445 -4.31 -21.79 -15.44
C ASN A 445 -3.87 -21.06 -14.16
N LEU A 446 -4.84 -20.59 -13.36
CA LEU A 446 -4.55 -19.99 -12.05
C LEU A 446 -4.81 -21.01 -10.96
N HIS A 447 -3.80 -21.23 -10.11
CA HIS A 447 -3.82 -22.32 -9.14
C HIS A 447 -3.45 -21.81 -7.74
N VAL A 448 -4.43 -21.89 -6.84
CA VAL A 448 -4.25 -21.69 -5.41
C VAL A 448 -4.58 -22.99 -4.69
N GLU A 449 -3.65 -23.50 -3.89
CA GLU A 449 -3.86 -24.64 -3.01
C GLU A 449 -4.02 -24.16 -1.57
N ASN A 450 -5.22 -24.36 -1.02
CA ASN A 450 -5.51 -24.07 0.37
C ASN A 450 -5.37 -25.34 1.21
N HIS A 451 -4.31 -25.40 2.02
CA HIS A 451 -4.04 -26.49 2.95
C HIS A 451 -4.79 -26.24 4.26
N LEU A 452 -5.63 -27.22 4.66
CA LEU A 452 -6.43 -27.14 5.88
C LEU A 452 -6.12 -28.31 6.79
N ALA A 453 -5.66 -28.02 8.01
CA ALA A 453 -5.52 -29.01 9.07
C ALA A 453 -6.89 -29.41 9.64
N TRP A 454 -7.01 -30.64 10.13
CA TRP A 454 -8.09 -30.97 11.05
C TRP A 454 -7.94 -30.12 12.34
N PRO A 455 -9.03 -29.65 12.99
CA PRO A 455 -10.44 -29.81 12.63
C PRO A 455 -10.99 -28.69 11.72
N LEU A 456 -10.14 -27.83 11.12
CA LEU A 456 -10.60 -26.61 10.43
C LEU A 456 -11.48 -26.88 9.22
N TYR A 457 -11.39 -28.07 8.62
CA TYR A 457 -12.24 -28.46 7.50
C TYR A 457 -13.45 -29.31 7.88
N CYS A 458 -13.68 -29.58 9.18
CA CYS A 458 -14.82 -30.37 9.66
C CYS A 458 -16.15 -29.65 9.39
N SER A 459 -16.63 -29.79 8.16
CA SER A 459 -17.92 -29.40 7.58
C SER A 459 -18.70 -28.27 8.25
N ASP A 460 -18.13 -27.07 8.25
CA ASP A 460 -18.91 -25.84 8.41
C ASP A 460 -19.57 -25.47 7.06
N ALA A 461 -20.82 -24.98 7.09
CA ALA A 461 -21.51 -24.46 5.92
C ALA A 461 -20.70 -23.34 5.23
N GLU A 462 -19.90 -22.60 6.01
CA GLU A 462 -18.97 -21.60 5.49
C GLU A 462 -17.89 -22.23 4.59
N ILE A 463 -17.23 -23.31 5.04
CA ILE A 463 -16.18 -23.98 4.26
C ILE A 463 -16.73 -24.56 2.95
N VAL A 464 -17.95 -25.10 2.97
CA VAL A 464 -18.63 -25.58 1.76
C VAL A 464 -18.92 -24.44 0.80
N ALA A 465 -19.43 -23.31 1.30
CA ALA A 465 -19.68 -22.10 0.50
C ALA A 465 -18.39 -21.57 -0.14
N TRP A 466 -17.28 -21.58 0.61
CA TRP A 466 -15.94 -21.23 0.10
C TRP A 466 -15.51 -22.10 -1.07
N ARG A 467 -15.57 -23.42 -0.90
CA ARG A 467 -15.23 -24.36 -1.96
C ARG A 467 -16.08 -24.17 -3.21
N ALA A 468 -17.37 -23.85 -3.04
CA ALA A 468 -18.27 -23.57 -4.15
C ALA A 468 -17.92 -22.25 -4.86
N ARG A 469 -17.69 -21.17 -4.11
CA ARG A 469 -17.41 -19.83 -4.64
C ARG A 469 -16.08 -19.76 -5.40
N TYR A 470 -15.04 -20.42 -4.90
CA TYR A 470 -13.67 -20.30 -5.42
C TYR A 470 -13.20 -21.56 -6.18
N ARG A 471 -14.11 -22.49 -6.51
CA ARG A 471 -13.81 -23.76 -7.21
C ARG A 471 -12.94 -23.61 -8.46
N THR A 472 -13.07 -22.49 -9.15
CA THR A 472 -12.44 -22.23 -10.44
C THR A 472 -10.98 -21.77 -10.35
N VAL A 473 -10.50 -21.43 -9.15
CA VAL A 473 -9.14 -20.93 -8.89
C VAL A 473 -8.47 -21.63 -7.71
N MET A 474 -9.25 -22.27 -6.83
CA MET A 474 -8.78 -22.88 -5.59
C MET A 474 -9.02 -24.39 -5.56
N LYS A 475 -7.99 -25.13 -5.14
CA LYS A 475 -8.08 -26.52 -4.69
C LYS A 475 -7.89 -26.57 -3.17
N THR A 476 -8.78 -27.26 -2.46
CA THR A 476 -8.59 -27.53 -1.03
C THR A 476 -7.81 -28.83 -0.84
N VAL A 477 -6.80 -28.80 0.04
CA VAL A 477 -6.00 -29.95 0.44
C VAL A 477 -6.22 -30.20 1.94
N PRO A 478 -7.13 -31.09 2.34
CA PRO A 478 -7.33 -31.44 3.75
C PRO A 478 -6.18 -32.33 4.26
N HIS A 479 -5.79 -32.15 5.52
CA HIS A 479 -4.74 -32.92 6.20
C HIS A 479 -5.31 -33.64 7.41
N ASP A 480 -5.18 -34.96 7.42
CA ASP A 480 -5.73 -35.84 8.46
C ASP A 480 -5.09 -35.63 9.83
N ILE A 481 -5.75 -36.20 10.85
CA ILE A 481 -5.31 -36.14 12.24
C ILE A 481 -4.04 -36.99 12.40
N PRO A 482 -2.97 -36.45 13.01
CA PRO A 482 -1.75 -37.22 13.24
C PRO A 482 -1.99 -38.49 14.07
N ASN A 483 -1.31 -39.58 13.70
CA ASN A 483 -1.48 -40.90 14.33
C ASN A 483 -1.22 -40.90 15.85
N ASP A 484 -0.39 -39.97 16.34
CA ASP A 484 -0.07 -39.82 17.76
C ASP A 484 -1.21 -39.23 18.59
N VAL A 485 -2.21 -38.61 17.97
CA VAL A 485 -3.33 -37.95 18.69
C VAL A 485 -4.71 -38.36 18.19
N ILE A 486 -4.81 -39.16 17.12
CA ILE A 486 -6.10 -39.57 16.52
C ILE A 486 -7.00 -40.33 17.48
N SER A 487 -6.43 -41.11 18.41
CA SER A 487 -7.20 -41.88 19.40
C SER A 487 -7.86 -41.01 20.48
N GLU A 488 -7.48 -39.74 20.58
CA GLU A 488 -7.94 -38.81 21.61
C GLU A 488 -9.16 -37.98 21.17
N VAL A 489 -9.59 -38.12 19.91
CA VAL A 489 -10.59 -37.25 19.30
C VAL A 489 -11.62 -38.00 18.45
N ASP A 490 -12.77 -37.37 18.29
CA ASP A 490 -13.79 -37.77 17.33
C ASP A 490 -13.53 -37.03 16.01
N LYS A 491 -13.05 -37.75 14.98
CA LYS A 491 -12.63 -37.18 13.70
C LYS A 491 -13.73 -36.40 12.97
N ASP A 492 -14.99 -36.72 13.25
CA ASP A 492 -16.14 -36.12 12.56
C ASP A 492 -16.65 -34.86 13.29
N LYS A 493 -16.04 -34.48 14.42
CA LYS A 493 -16.42 -33.31 15.21
C LYS A 493 -15.37 -32.22 15.18
N PHE A 494 -15.83 -30.98 15.17
CA PHE A 494 -14.98 -29.82 15.36
C PHE A 494 -14.44 -29.78 16.80
N LEU A 495 -13.13 -29.62 16.97
CA LEU A 495 -12.49 -29.51 18.28
C LEU A 495 -12.16 -28.04 18.61
N PRO A 496 -12.88 -27.40 19.55
CA PRO A 496 -12.59 -26.03 19.97
C PRO A 496 -11.29 -25.96 20.80
N PRO A 497 -10.50 -24.88 20.73
CA PRO A 497 -9.26 -24.69 21.52
C PRO A 497 -9.55 -24.29 22.98
N SER A 498 -10.50 -24.95 23.63
CA SER A 498 -11.01 -24.59 24.95
C SER A 498 -10.17 -25.11 26.13
N THR A 499 -9.42 -26.18 25.93
CA THR A 499 -8.54 -26.78 26.96
C THR A 499 -7.09 -26.85 26.48
N PRO A 500 -6.10 -26.95 27.38
CA PRO A 500 -4.70 -27.18 27.01
C PRO A 500 -4.48 -28.41 26.13
N GLU A 501 -5.20 -29.51 26.38
CA GLU A 501 -5.16 -30.74 25.57
C GLU A 501 -5.69 -30.50 24.17
N ASN A 502 -6.84 -29.82 24.04
CA ASN A 502 -7.39 -29.47 22.73
C ASN A 502 -6.45 -28.53 21.97
N LYS A 503 -5.83 -27.56 22.65
CA LYS A 503 -4.81 -26.68 22.06
C LYS A 503 -3.60 -27.48 21.57
N TYR A 504 -3.13 -28.47 22.33
CA TYR A 504 -2.05 -29.35 21.92
C TYR A 504 -2.41 -30.16 20.66
N ILE A 505 -3.54 -30.85 20.66
CA ILE A 505 -3.99 -31.67 19.53
C ILE A 505 -4.14 -30.82 18.27
N ARG A 506 -4.75 -29.63 18.39
CA ARG A 506 -4.84 -28.68 17.26
C ARG A 506 -3.47 -28.19 16.80
N SER A 507 -2.56 -27.89 17.73
CA SER A 507 -1.18 -27.54 17.40
C SER A 507 -0.51 -28.65 16.61
N ARG A 508 -0.71 -29.92 16.99
CA ARG A 508 -0.14 -31.08 16.29
C ARG A 508 -0.71 -31.23 14.88
N CYS A 509 -2.01 -31.06 14.70
CA CYS A 509 -2.64 -31.09 13.37
C CYS A 509 -2.14 -29.95 12.47
N LEU A 510 -1.93 -28.75 13.03
CA LEU A 510 -1.33 -27.63 12.30
C LEU A 510 0.12 -27.90 11.91
N THR A 511 0.94 -28.47 12.81
CA THR A 511 2.31 -28.91 12.49
C THR A 511 2.31 -29.91 11.33
N GLU A 512 1.39 -30.88 11.30
CA GLU A 512 1.29 -31.88 10.21
C GLU A 512 0.97 -31.23 8.86
N MET A 513 -0.07 -30.39 8.83
CA MET A 513 -0.44 -29.63 7.63
C MET A 513 0.72 -28.75 7.14
N ARG A 514 1.46 -28.08 8.05
CA ARG A 514 2.65 -27.27 7.69
C ARG A 514 3.75 -28.13 7.09
N THR A 515 4.00 -29.30 7.68
CA THR A 515 5.01 -30.26 7.23
C THR A 515 4.79 -30.65 5.77
N GLU A 516 3.55 -31.01 5.41
CA GLU A 516 3.16 -31.37 4.05
C GLU A 516 3.11 -30.15 3.10
N SER A 517 2.57 -29.01 3.57
CA SER A 517 2.50 -27.78 2.78
C SER A 517 3.89 -27.27 2.39
N ILE A 518 4.83 -27.23 3.33
CA ILE A 518 6.22 -26.81 3.10
C ILE A 518 6.96 -27.85 2.28
N GLY A 519 6.72 -29.14 2.51
CA GLY A 519 7.28 -30.23 1.70
C GLY A 519 6.96 -30.07 0.21
N SER A 520 5.70 -29.79 -0.09
CA SER A 520 5.20 -29.59 -1.46
C SER A 520 5.48 -28.19 -2.05
N SER A 521 6.10 -27.29 -1.29
CA SER A 521 6.51 -25.96 -1.76
C SER A 521 7.93 -25.97 -2.33
N HIS A 522 8.16 -25.20 -3.39
CA HIS A 522 9.49 -24.91 -3.94
C HIS A 522 10.17 -23.75 -3.21
N ALA A 523 9.40 -22.82 -2.65
CA ALA A 523 9.90 -21.70 -1.86
C ALA A 523 8.85 -21.21 -0.86
N ARG A 524 9.26 -20.44 0.16
CA ARG A 524 8.36 -19.86 1.16
C ARG A 524 8.57 -18.35 1.32
N ILE A 525 7.48 -17.59 1.37
CA ILE A 525 7.48 -16.15 1.65
C ILE A 525 6.81 -15.95 3.00
N CYS A 526 7.51 -15.31 3.94
CA CYS A 526 7.02 -15.07 5.30
C CYS A 526 6.97 -13.57 5.60
N ALA A 527 5.86 -13.09 6.15
CA ALA A 527 5.72 -11.71 6.64
C ALA A 527 4.82 -11.63 7.89
N GLY A 528 5.15 -10.71 8.80
CA GLY A 528 4.35 -10.45 10.00
C GLY A 528 4.34 -11.61 11.00
N GLY A 529 3.15 -11.93 11.48
CA GLY A 529 2.89 -13.04 12.40
C GLY A 529 2.87 -12.67 13.86
N LYS A 530 1.93 -13.29 14.57
CA LYS A 530 1.66 -13.04 15.99
C LYS A 530 2.84 -13.40 16.88
N LEU A 531 3.19 -12.50 17.79
CA LEU A 531 4.13 -12.78 18.87
C LEU A 531 3.47 -13.51 20.05
N SER A 532 2.20 -13.22 20.33
CA SER A 532 1.37 -13.82 21.38
C SER A 532 -0.09 -14.00 20.92
N GLY A 533 -0.90 -14.72 21.71
CA GLY A 533 -2.31 -14.97 21.39
C GLY A 533 -2.52 -15.92 20.20
N TYR A 534 -1.54 -16.79 19.94
CA TYR A 534 -1.64 -17.89 18.97
C TYR A 534 -2.06 -19.19 19.66
N ASN A 535 -2.54 -20.17 18.89
CA ASN A 535 -3.16 -21.41 19.41
C ASN A 535 -2.26 -22.66 19.35
N GLY A 536 -0.95 -22.47 19.20
CA GLY A 536 0.02 -23.54 18.98
C GLY A 536 1.10 -23.59 20.05
N LYS A 537 2.00 -24.58 19.94
CA LYS A 537 3.18 -24.73 20.79
C LYS A 537 4.26 -23.68 20.56
N MET A 538 4.15 -22.83 19.54
CA MET A 538 5.00 -21.68 19.26
C MET A 538 4.27 -20.80 18.23
N PRO A 539 4.74 -19.57 17.94
CA PRO A 539 4.17 -18.77 16.86
C PRO A 539 4.12 -19.55 15.54
N GLY A 540 2.98 -19.53 14.86
CA GLY A 540 2.75 -20.37 13.69
C GLY A 540 3.72 -20.09 12.53
N VAL A 541 3.98 -18.81 12.26
CA VAL A 541 4.93 -18.41 11.20
C VAL A 541 6.37 -18.74 11.60
N LEU A 542 6.72 -18.71 12.90
CA LEU A 542 8.04 -19.18 13.37
C LEU A 542 8.22 -20.67 13.10
N GLU A 543 7.21 -21.49 13.37
CA GLU A 543 7.27 -22.92 13.06
C GLU A 543 7.45 -23.16 11.56
N GLU A 544 6.78 -22.39 10.70
CA GLU A 544 6.94 -22.47 9.25
C GLU A 544 8.34 -22.05 8.77
N ILE A 545 8.92 -21.01 9.38
CA ILE A 545 10.31 -20.60 9.11
C ILE A 545 11.27 -21.73 9.47
N LEU A 546 11.17 -22.27 10.69
CA LEU A 546 12.06 -23.33 11.16
C LEU A 546 11.95 -24.60 10.30
N MET A 547 10.73 -24.99 9.92
CA MET A 547 10.51 -26.13 9.01
C MET A 547 11.06 -25.90 7.60
N ALA A 548 10.95 -24.68 7.07
CA ALA A 548 11.50 -24.35 5.76
C ALA A 548 13.03 -24.40 5.78
N LEU A 549 13.65 -23.88 6.84
CA LEU A 549 15.10 -23.93 7.05
C LEU A 549 15.61 -25.36 7.20
N ASP A 550 14.98 -26.18 8.04
CA ASP A 550 15.30 -27.59 8.24
C ASP A 550 15.26 -28.37 6.91
N ARG A 551 14.25 -28.10 6.08
CA ARG A 551 14.06 -28.71 4.76
C ARG A 551 14.86 -28.04 3.65
N LYS A 552 15.71 -27.07 3.95
CA LYS A 552 16.52 -26.30 2.98
C LYS A 552 15.68 -25.73 1.85
N LYS A 553 14.48 -25.24 2.15
CA LYS A 553 13.62 -24.57 1.18
C LYS A 553 14.07 -23.11 1.06
N PRO A 554 14.21 -22.57 -0.16
CA PRO A 554 14.34 -21.13 -0.38
C PRO A 554 13.27 -20.38 0.41
N ILE A 555 13.69 -19.42 1.24
CA ILE A 555 12.80 -18.64 2.09
C ILE A 555 13.04 -17.15 1.85
N TYR A 556 11.97 -16.35 1.88
CA TYR A 556 11.97 -14.91 1.73
C TYR A 556 11.36 -14.31 3.00
N LEU A 557 12.17 -13.64 3.82
CA LEU A 557 11.74 -13.06 5.11
C LEU A 557 11.52 -11.55 4.99
N LEU A 558 10.26 -11.12 5.02
CA LEU A 558 9.85 -9.72 4.85
C LEU A 558 9.73 -9.06 6.23
N GLY A 559 10.88 -8.79 6.86
CA GLY A 559 10.96 -8.31 8.25
C GLY A 559 10.44 -6.89 8.48
N GLY A 560 10.37 -6.05 7.44
CA GLY A 560 9.83 -4.68 7.53
C GLY A 560 8.35 -4.61 7.90
N PHE A 561 7.62 -5.73 7.80
CA PHE A 561 6.20 -5.83 8.20
C PHE A 561 6.02 -6.21 9.67
N GLY A 562 7.10 -6.34 10.45
CA GLY A 562 7.06 -6.62 11.88
C GLY A 562 6.69 -8.06 12.24
N GLY A 563 6.15 -8.24 13.44
CA GLY A 563 5.76 -9.55 13.97
C GLY A 563 6.93 -10.51 14.17
N VAL A 564 6.63 -11.81 14.25
CA VAL A 564 7.65 -12.83 14.50
C VAL A 564 8.70 -12.91 13.38
N VAL A 565 8.32 -12.62 12.14
CA VAL A 565 9.27 -12.51 11.01
C VAL A 565 10.25 -11.37 11.25
N GLY A 566 9.77 -10.21 11.69
CA GLY A 566 10.62 -9.08 12.07
C GLY A 566 11.64 -9.45 13.16
N GLU A 567 11.20 -10.15 14.21
CA GLU A 567 12.09 -10.60 15.29
C GLU A 567 13.14 -11.63 14.80
N VAL A 568 12.75 -12.57 13.93
CA VAL A 568 13.70 -13.50 13.29
C VAL A 568 14.74 -12.74 12.47
N CYS A 569 14.32 -11.76 11.66
CA CYS A 569 15.24 -10.93 10.87
C CYS A 569 16.25 -10.18 11.72
N LYS A 570 15.87 -9.70 12.92
CA LYS A 570 16.82 -9.07 13.86
C LYS A 570 17.92 -10.05 14.28
N VAL A 571 17.56 -11.30 14.61
CA VAL A 571 18.55 -12.34 14.96
C VAL A 571 19.51 -12.59 13.80
N LEU A 572 18.99 -12.73 12.57
CA LEU A 572 19.80 -12.96 11.37
C LEU A 572 20.73 -11.80 11.02
N ARG A 573 20.41 -10.58 11.45
CA ARG A 573 21.26 -9.39 11.32
C ARG A 573 22.27 -9.22 12.47
N GLY A 574 22.30 -10.15 13.42
CA GLY A 574 23.20 -10.08 14.58
C GLY A 574 22.79 -9.05 15.63
N GLU A 575 21.54 -8.60 15.63
CA GLU A 575 20.99 -7.73 16.68
C GLU A 575 20.79 -8.52 18.00
N PRO A 576 20.61 -7.84 19.15
CA PRO A 576 20.31 -8.51 20.41
C PRO A 576 19.13 -9.49 20.29
N TYR A 577 19.28 -10.67 20.89
CA TYR A 577 18.28 -11.73 20.77
C TYR A 577 16.91 -11.26 21.32
N PRO A 578 15.84 -11.27 20.51
CA PRO A 578 14.57 -10.69 20.92
C PRO A 578 13.90 -11.44 22.06
N GLU A 579 13.42 -10.72 23.07
CA GLU A 579 12.64 -11.31 24.17
C GLU A 579 11.44 -12.14 23.67
N PRO A 580 10.67 -11.72 22.64
CA PRO A 580 9.56 -12.52 22.13
C PRO A 580 9.95 -13.91 21.60
N LEU A 581 11.23 -14.16 21.32
CA LEU A 581 11.73 -15.47 20.90
C LEU A 581 12.30 -16.29 22.08
N THR A 582 11.93 -15.96 23.32
CA THR A 582 12.36 -16.68 24.53
C THR A 582 11.22 -17.44 25.19
N ARG A 583 11.55 -18.56 25.85
CA ARG A 583 10.57 -19.34 26.63
C ARG A 583 9.90 -18.50 27.72
N THR A 584 10.67 -17.70 28.45
CA THR A 584 10.18 -16.87 29.56
C THR A 584 9.13 -15.88 29.09
N TRP A 585 9.40 -15.15 28.00
CA TRP A 585 8.45 -14.22 27.43
C TRP A 585 7.17 -14.92 26.96
N GLN A 586 7.32 -16.09 26.33
CA GLN A 586 6.17 -16.83 25.79
C GLN A 586 5.26 -17.37 26.89
N ILE A 587 5.81 -17.79 28.04
CA ILE A 587 5.03 -18.15 29.24
C ILE A 587 4.29 -16.95 29.82
N THR A 588 4.92 -15.77 29.87
CA THR A 588 4.32 -14.58 30.49
C THR A 588 3.27 -13.91 29.62
N HIS A 589 3.35 -14.05 28.30
CA HIS A 589 2.46 -13.36 27.36
C HIS A 589 1.40 -14.26 26.70
N ASN A 590 1.39 -15.56 26.99
CA ASN A 590 0.38 -16.48 26.48
C ASN A 590 -0.25 -17.29 27.61
N GLU A 591 -1.55 -17.07 27.84
CA GLU A 591 -2.30 -17.77 28.88
C GLU A 591 -2.35 -19.29 28.63
N GLY A 592 -1.99 -20.06 29.66
CA GLY A 592 -1.97 -21.53 29.61
C GLY A 592 -0.79 -22.13 28.85
N TYR A 593 0.18 -21.33 28.42
CA TYR A 593 1.29 -21.82 27.58
C TYR A 593 2.22 -22.80 28.30
N SER A 594 2.49 -22.63 29.59
CA SER A 594 3.33 -23.59 30.35
C SER A 594 2.73 -25.00 30.33
N VAL A 595 1.42 -25.10 30.59
CA VAL A 595 0.69 -26.38 30.59
C VAL A 595 0.69 -27.01 29.19
N LEU A 596 0.46 -26.20 28.16
CA LEU A 596 0.55 -26.64 26.76
C LEU A 596 1.94 -27.23 26.43
N GLN A 597 3.01 -26.58 26.88
CA GLN A 597 4.38 -27.07 26.69
C GLN A 597 4.67 -28.35 27.48
N GLU A 598 4.11 -28.51 28.68
CA GLU A 598 4.24 -29.73 29.48
C GLU A 598 3.55 -30.93 28.81
N ILE A 599 2.33 -30.74 28.31
CA ILE A 599 1.64 -31.74 27.49
C ILE A 599 2.49 -32.08 26.28
N ALA A 600 2.92 -31.06 25.52
CA ALA A 600 3.75 -31.28 24.32
C ALA A 600 5.06 -32.01 24.64
N ARG A 601 5.66 -31.79 25.82
CA ARG A 601 6.86 -32.49 26.26
C ARG A 601 6.59 -33.97 26.55
N GLY A 602 5.41 -34.32 27.04
CA GLY A 602 4.99 -35.73 27.22
C GLY A 602 5.00 -36.55 25.93
N TYR A 603 4.87 -35.89 24.77
CA TYR A 603 4.95 -36.49 23.44
C TYR A 603 6.29 -36.22 22.73
N ASP A 604 7.25 -35.58 23.40
CA ASP A 604 8.52 -35.12 22.81
C ASP A 604 8.34 -34.14 21.61
N ARG A 605 7.30 -33.30 21.69
CA ARG A 605 6.93 -32.32 20.64
C ARG A 605 6.93 -30.87 21.13
N HIS A 606 7.46 -30.59 22.32
CA HIS A 606 7.53 -29.24 22.88
C HIS A 606 8.38 -28.28 22.05
N ALA A 607 8.21 -26.97 22.27
CA ALA A 607 9.07 -25.96 21.69
C ALA A 607 10.35 -25.81 22.52
N ASP A 608 11.48 -26.13 21.89
CA ASP A 608 12.79 -25.95 22.49
C ASP A 608 13.38 -24.61 22.04
N TYR A 609 13.30 -23.61 22.91
CA TYR A 609 13.76 -22.26 22.63
C TYR A 609 15.29 -22.13 22.59
N GLU A 610 16.03 -23.03 23.23
CA GLU A 610 17.51 -23.06 23.15
C GLU A 610 17.94 -23.59 21.77
N VAL A 611 17.26 -24.63 21.28
CA VAL A 611 17.45 -25.14 19.92
C VAL A 611 17.04 -24.10 18.88
N ILE A 612 15.92 -23.39 19.07
CA ILE A 612 15.50 -22.30 18.17
C ILE A 612 16.56 -21.20 18.13
N GLU A 613 17.05 -20.76 19.29
CA GLU A 613 18.08 -19.71 19.37
C GLU A 613 19.37 -20.14 18.65
N SER A 614 19.88 -21.35 18.94
CA SER A 614 21.09 -21.88 18.29
C SER A 614 20.91 -22.07 16.79
N THR A 615 19.73 -22.53 16.34
CA THR A 615 19.39 -22.68 14.93
C THR A 615 19.43 -21.32 14.22
N LEU A 616 18.75 -20.31 14.76
CA LEU A 616 18.68 -18.99 14.13
C LEU A 616 20.03 -18.28 14.11
N LYS A 617 20.82 -18.36 15.20
CA LYS A 617 22.17 -17.77 15.25
C LYS A 617 23.18 -18.49 14.37
N GLY A 618 22.93 -19.76 14.03
CA GLY A 618 23.79 -20.56 13.17
C GLY A 618 23.61 -20.29 11.67
N ILE A 619 22.60 -19.49 11.28
CA ILE A 619 22.33 -19.21 9.87
C ILE A 619 23.26 -18.10 9.36
N GLU A 620 24.01 -18.40 8.30
CA GLU A 620 24.76 -17.40 7.57
C GLU A 620 23.86 -16.70 6.53
N LEU A 621 23.77 -15.37 6.62
CA LEU A 621 22.93 -14.58 5.71
C LEU A 621 23.27 -14.80 4.23
N ARG A 622 24.56 -14.99 3.92
CA ARG A 622 25.04 -15.28 2.57
C ARG A 622 24.47 -16.58 1.99
N GLU A 623 24.37 -17.63 2.82
CA GLU A 623 23.80 -18.90 2.40
C GLU A 623 22.30 -18.78 2.18
N LEU A 624 21.61 -18.11 3.10
CA LEU A 624 20.18 -17.81 3.00
C LEU A 624 19.86 -17.03 1.71
N ALA A 625 20.67 -16.02 1.40
CA ALA A 625 20.52 -15.21 0.20
C ALA A 625 20.73 -16.03 -1.08
N ARG A 626 21.84 -16.79 -1.14
CA ARG A 626 22.16 -17.67 -2.27
C ARG A 626 21.05 -18.68 -2.53
N ASP A 627 20.54 -19.32 -1.49
CA ASP A 627 19.50 -20.34 -1.62
C ASP A 627 18.16 -19.73 -2.07
N ALA A 628 17.92 -18.45 -1.77
CA ALA A 628 16.79 -17.66 -2.27
C ALA A 628 17.00 -17.07 -3.68
N GLY A 629 18.15 -17.32 -4.32
CA GLY A 629 18.48 -16.73 -5.63
C GLY A 629 18.72 -15.22 -5.57
N LEU A 630 19.18 -14.70 -4.44
CA LEU A 630 19.43 -13.28 -4.20
C LEU A 630 20.90 -13.03 -3.83
N GLU A 631 21.40 -11.82 -4.06
CA GLU A 631 22.62 -11.36 -3.42
C GLU A 631 22.38 -11.02 -1.95
N GLU A 632 23.44 -11.04 -1.14
CA GLU A 632 23.36 -10.79 0.30
C GLU A 632 22.78 -9.39 0.62
N GLU A 633 23.18 -8.37 -0.15
CA GLU A 633 22.68 -7.00 -0.01
C GLU A 633 21.17 -6.91 -0.28
N GLU A 634 20.68 -7.64 -1.28
CA GLU A 634 19.27 -7.63 -1.67
C GLU A 634 18.41 -8.40 -0.66
N TYR A 635 18.93 -9.51 -0.13
CA TYR A 635 18.26 -10.22 0.96
C TYR A 635 18.24 -9.37 2.24
N SER A 636 19.35 -8.70 2.55
CA SER A 636 19.43 -7.75 3.68
C SER A 636 18.41 -6.62 3.52
N ARG A 637 18.22 -6.09 2.31
CA ARG A 637 17.19 -5.09 2.00
C ARG A 637 15.78 -5.66 2.18
N LEU A 638 15.52 -6.89 1.70
CA LEU A 638 14.22 -7.56 1.85
C LEU A 638 13.82 -7.73 3.32
N MET A 639 14.77 -8.01 4.21
CA MET A 639 14.53 -8.16 5.65
C MET A 639 14.15 -6.85 6.36
N GLN A 640 14.32 -5.69 5.72
CA GLN A 640 14.19 -4.38 6.34
C GLN A 640 13.16 -3.48 5.66
N THR A 641 12.99 -3.62 4.34
CA THR A 641 12.15 -2.70 3.58
C THR A 641 10.67 -2.82 3.97
N PRO A 642 9.99 -1.69 4.27
CA PRO A 642 8.55 -1.65 4.45
C PRO A 642 7.80 -1.38 3.13
N PHE A 643 8.51 -1.25 2.00
CA PHE A 643 7.94 -0.85 0.72
C PHE A 643 7.51 -2.06 -0.10
N LEU A 644 6.20 -2.14 -0.39
CA LEU A 644 5.58 -3.29 -1.08
C LEU A 644 6.21 -3.57 -2.45
N ASP A 645 6.43 -2.52 -3.26
CA ASP A 645 7.00 -2.65 -4.60
C ASP A 645 8.40 -3.29 -4.55
N GLU A 646 9.23 -2.91 -3.57
CA GLU A 646 10.55 -3.51 -3.36
C GLU A 646 10.44 -4.97 -2.92
N CYS A 647 9.54 -5.29 -1.99
CA CYS A 647 9.31 -6.68 -1.58
C CYS A 647 8.92 -7.57 -2.76
N VAL A 648 7.93 -7.13 -3.56
CA VAL A 648 7.46 -7.89 -4.73
C VAL A 648 8.58 -8.05 -5.75
N HIS A 649 9.31 -6.97 -6.07
CA HIS A 649 10.40 -7.00 -7.03
C HIS A 649 11.49 -8.02 -6.62
N ILE A 650 11.99 -7.93 -5.39
CA ILE A 650 13.08 -8.78 -4.89
C ILE A 650 12.63 -10.25 -4.84
N VAL A 651 11.43 -10.52 -4.33
CA VAL A 651 10.88 -11.89 -4.26
C VAL A 651 10.72 -12.49 -5.66
N VAL A 652 10.10 -11.78 -6.60
CA VAL A 652 9.89 -12.27 -7.96
C VAL A 652 11.21 -12.54 -8.66
N ARG A 653 12.21 -11.68 -8.47
CA ARG A 653 13.54 -11.86 -9.04
C ARG A 653 14.21 -13.12 -8.49
N GLY A 654 14.25 -13.32 -7.17
CA GLY A 654 14.83 -14.53 -6.57
C GLY A 654 14.13 -15.80 -7.03
N LEU A 655 12.79 -15.78 -7.11
CA LEU A 655 12.01 -16.94 -7.55
C LEU A 655 12.29 -17.37 -9.00
N LYS A 656 12.75 -16.44 -9.86
CA LYS A 656 13.17 -16.77 -11.23
C LYS A 656 14.55 -17.44 -11.26
N GLU A 657 15.44 -17.08 -10.34
CA GLU A 657 16.81 -17.56 -10.28
C GLU A 657 16.99 -18.89 -9.53
N ILE A 658 16.03 -19.27 -8.67
CA ILE A 658 16.11 -20.58 -7.99
C ILE A 658 16.03 -21.72 -9.02
N ASN A 659 17.10 -22.48 -9.22
CA ASN A 659 17.07 -23.63 -10.13
C ASN A 659 16.10 -24.71 -9.61
N HIS A 660 15.50 -25.49 -10.52
CA HIS A 660 14.81 -26.72 -10.15
C HIS A 660 15.85 -27.72 -9.62
N CYS A 661 16.12 -27.71 -8.31
CA CYS A 661 16.81 -28.81 -7.67
C CYS A 661 15.82 -29.97 -7.45
N HIS A 662 15.95 -30.97 -8.33
CA HIS A 662 15.48 -32.37 -8.24
C HIS A 662 14.01 -32.69 -8.54
N GLU A 663 13.68 -32.77 -9.84
CA GLU A 663 12.96 -33.94 -10.36
C GLU A 663 13.97 -34.83 -11.11
N SER A 664 14.55 -35.82 -10.41
CA SER A 664 15.10 -37.05 -10.99
C SER A 664 15.72 -37.94 -9.90
N ALA A 665 14.90 -38.84 -9.34
CA ALA A 665 15.20 -40.26 -9.13
C ALA A 665 13.91 -40.97 -8.67
#